data_AF-A0A3A8WTE9-F1
#
_entry.id   AF-A0A3A8WTE9-F1
#
_cell.length_a   1.000
_cell.length_b   1.000
_cell.length_c   1.000
_cell.angle_alpha   90.00
_cell.angle_beta   90.00
_cell.angle_gamma   90.00
#
_symmetry.space_group_name_H-M   'P 1'
#
loop_
_entity.id
_entity.type
_entity.pdbx_description
1 polymer ?
#
loop_
_entity_poly.entity_id
_entity_poly.type
_entity_poly.pdbx_seq_one_letter_code
_entity_poly.pdbx_strand_id
1 'polypeptide(L)'
;MCRQLKGGGMEIIMFTYKIYTAEEVIQVEKKILNEELLYDIFQMHPDRTVYITESGIVAGIVTLGDFKRYIRGKNEIRFVDEPVTEKKLINTKFTSESVEREIEIFAFLKQKKIAFSVPVLDEQGKILREYSKEKREEKKSFDVIQFLSQVYKETEFFCSETIYILIDQRDGTDTRLAEMLKNKRENVHIITYLPVSELKQLQNQDGQYIYDCRYKFAGVASYFCKNYRLNYFHLASGLIHMLENIENLFAHFVSVGILDNNQYFKRKSVLNIQEIAAKEFVWNSDFNCYEYKKANVQEKPEVIYTVFPLSENPYVRWKTFFVPLCAMFQSDANSTYDSEGVIRANDNDIALNIIPKLERQGVKCIVLDNVQSRYSGWREKLGIDPQQAACKVCYNQMFQTIEKQNRWVAIYKNGYIQLADVQVEGITYRNGERCPEELSEGLDTIYIFGPCVVWGGYVSDNESIGYLLRKRVGRDFNVKAYGVGWNYMNYTIREHEFKPGDSVVIFAADRQVYDLNHIPVFDIMDVWKKVMNLKVHIRDLPYHCDGEVTRGVEEKVFQICESEGCFQKKEDLRNKSKIHFGFWDRRRVEIPQGMRKWLVSVQKEKIQGVKKTGAIVMNCNPFTKGHRYLIEESAKKVDVLYIFVVEENKSFFSFEDRIEMVRLGISDIENVVVIPSGKYIISSETLPGYFEKDENNDLELDATQDLDLFGGVIAKEFEIVVRFAGDEPEDAVTRQYNQQMKSILPVYGVEFMEIPRKKIAGKAISASSVRKYIKEQEYGEVRKLVLPQVYDYLREYYFK
;
A
#
# COMPACT_ATOMS: atom_id res chain seq x y z
N MET A 1 29.97 -26.15 30.96
CA MET A 1 30.53 -25.52 32.18
C MET A 1 30.46 -24.01 31.99
N CYS A 2 29.44 -23.37 32.57
CA CYS A 2 29.19 -21.94 32.44
C CYS A 2 30.04 -21.13 33.44
N ARG A 3 30.66 -20.04 32.97
CA ARG A 3 30.98 -18.88 33.82
C ARG A 3 30.57 -17.60 33.10
N GLN A 4 29.58 -16.94 33.70
CA GLN A 4 29.18 -15.57 33.40
C GLN A 4 30.32 -14.62 33.78
N LEU A 5 30.65 -13.70 32.87
CA LEU A 5 31.16 -12.38 33.22
C LEU A 5 30.12 -11.37 32.74
N LYS A 6 29.47 -10.69 33.69
CA LYS A 6 28.59 -9.54 33.45
C LYS A 6 29.45 -8.27 33.45
N GLY A 7 29.24 -7.41 32.45
CA GLY A 7 29.58 -5.98 32.55
C GLY A 7 30.11 -5.38 31.25
N GLY A 8 29.25 -4.67 30.51
CA GLY A 8 29.58 -3.92 29.29
C GLY A 8 28.78 -4.43 28.09
N GLY A 9 27.64 -3.79 27.82
CA GLY A 9 26.68 -4.22 26.80
C GLY A 9 27.21 -4.09 25.39
N MET A 10 27.71 -5.19 24.84
CA MET A 10 27.81 -5.45 23.41
C MET A 10 27.02 -6.76 23.20
N GLU A 11 25.83 -6.69 22.63
CA GLU A 11 25.05 -7.90 22.31
C GLU A 11 25.82 -8.70 21.25
N ILE A 12 26.58 -9.70 21.69
CA ILE A 12 27.08 -10.75 20.80
C ILE A 12 25.84 -11.50 20.32
N ILE A 13 25.48 -11.36 19.03
CA ILE A 13 24.40 -12.14 18.42
C ILE A 13 24.81 -13.62 18.42
N MET A 14 24.46 -14.32 19.48
CA MET A 14 24.49 -15.78 19.54
C MET A 14 23.27 -16.30 18.80
N PHE A 15 23.45 -16.86 17.60
CA PHE A 15 22.44 -17.73 17.01
C PHE A 15 22.33 -18.99 17.87
N THR A 16 21.17 -19.25 18.44
CA THR A 16 20.86 -20.53 19.08
C THR A 16 20.46 -21.54 17.99
N TYR A 17 20.99 -22.75 18.11
CA TYR A 17 20.73 -23.85 17.17
C TYR A 17 20.09 -25.01 17.93
N LYS A 18 19.11 -25.64 17.32
CA LYS A 18 18.49 -26.87 17.80
C LYS A 18 18.89 -28.04 16.92
N ILE A 19 19.28 -29.15 17.54
CA ILE A 19 19.63 -30.40 16.87
C ILE A 19 18.47 -31.36 17.09
N TYR A 20 17.92 -31.90 16.01
CA TYR A 20 16.88 -32.92 16.03
C TYR A 20 17.49 -34.28 15.69
N THR A 21 17.18 -35.33 16.45
CA THR A 21 17.59 -36.71 16.12
C THR A 21 16.84 -37.24 14.90
N ALA A 22 17.27 -38.37 14.34
CA ALA A 22 16.61 -39.02 13.21
C ALA A 22 15.10 -39.25 13.46
N GLU A 23 14.71 -39.56 14.70
CA GLU A 23 13.32 -39.76 15.12
C GLU A 23 12.53 -38.45 15.26
N GLU A 24 13.19 -37.34 15.56
CA GLU A 24 12.58 -36.01 15.71
C GLU A 24 12.47 -35.25 14.38
N VAL A 25 13.12 -35.75 13.33
CA VAL A 25 13.04 -35.22 11.97
C VAL A 25 11.78 -35.72 11.28
N ILE A 26 11.07 -34.81 10.62
CA ILE A 26 9.83 -35.13 9.92
C ILE A 26 10.18 -35.79 8.57
N GLN A 27 10.04 -37.10 8.51
CA GLN A 27 10.29 -37.91 7.32
C GLN A 27 8.97 -38.46 6.77
N VAL A 28 8.76 -38.34 5.46
CA VAL A 28 7.56 -38.83 4.75
C VAL A 28 7.98 -39.70 3.57
N GLU A 29 7.57 -40.96 3.59
CA GLU A 29 7.79 -41.86 2.45
C GLU A 29 7.03 -41.35 1.22
N LYS A 30 7.73 -41.24 0.09
CA LYS A 30 7.19 -40.68 -1.16
C LYS A 30 5.90 -41.36 -1.62
N LYS A 31 5.73 -42.65 -1.32
CA LYS A 31 4.54 -43.45 -1.68
C LYS A 31 3.26 -43.01 -0.96
N ILE A 32 3.37 -42.39 0.22
CA ILE A 32 2.22 -41.90 1.02
C ILE A 32 2.08 -40.37 0.95
N LEU A 33 3.03 -39.68 0.32
CA LEU A 33 3.03 -38.23 0.19
C LEU A 33 1.79 -37.75 -0.55
N ASN A 34 0.99 -36.92 0.10
CA ASN A 34 -0.14 -36.24 -0.50
C ASN A 34 -0.35 -34.85 0.14
N GLU A 35 -1.25 -34.05 -0.44
CA GLU A 35 -1.52 -32.68 -0.01
C GLU A 35 -2.11 -32.59 1.39
N GLU A 36 -3.05 -33.49 1.73
CA GLU A 36 -3.70 -33.54 3.04
C GLU A 36 -2.67 -33.79 4.15
N LEU A 37 -1.75 -34.73 3.91
CA LEU A 37 -0.67 -35.05 4.83
C LEU A 37 0.27 -33.86 5.04
N LEU A 38 0.66 -33.16 3.96
CA LEU A 38 1.51 -31.98 4.07
C LEU A 38 0.80 -30.82 4.78
N TYR A 39 -0.50 -30.65 4.55
CA TYR A 39 -1.30 -29.66 5.26
C TYR A 39 -1.30 -29.90 6.76
N ASP A 40 -1.58 -31.13 7.19
CA ASP A 40 -1.60 -31.51 8.60
C ASP A 40 -0.20 -31.35 9.24
N ILE A 41 0.85 -31.81 8.56
CA ILE A 41 2.23 -31.66 9.03
C ILE A 41 2.59 -30.18 9.21
N PHE A 42 2.35 -29.35 8.20
CA PHE A 42 2.77 -27.96 8.29
C PHE A 42 1.95 -27.17 9.29
N GLN A 43 0.67 -27.48 9.52
CA GLN A 43 -0.11 -26.84 10.58
C GLN A 43 0.50 -27.02 11.97
N MET A 44 1.02 -28.21 12.26
CA MET A 44 1.70 -28.49 13.53
C MET A 44 3.14 -27.95 13.54
N HIS A 45 3.79 -27.94 12.38
CA HIS A 45 5.22 -27.68 12.24
C HIS A 45 5.55 -26.69 11.11
N PRO A 46 5.06 -25.43 11.16
CA PRO A 46 5.18 -24.46 10.06
C PRO A 46 6.62 -24.10 9.70
N ASP A 47 7.52 -24.21 10.68
CA ASP A 47 8.91 -23.80 10.58
C ASP A 47 9.86 -24.98 10.32
N ARG A 48 9.36 -26.22 10.20
CA ARG A 48 10.16 -27.43 9.97
C ARG A 48 10.28 -27.76 8.48
N THR A 49 11.38 -28.41 8.12
CA THR A 49 11.57 -29.02 6.80
C THR A 49 11.01 -30.44 6.82
N VAL A 50 10.25 -30.82 5.79
CA VAL A 50 9.74 -32.19 5.61
C VAL A 50 10.66 -32.91 4.62
N TYR A 51 11.28 -34.00 5.06
CA TYR A 51 12.18 -34.79 4.23
C TYR A 51 11.41 -35.92 3.56
N ILE A 52 11.52 -35.99 2.24
CA ILE A 52 10.84 -37.02 1.44
C ILE A 52 11.80 -38.19 1.26
N THR A 53 11.38 -39.39 1.66
CA THR A 53 12.21 -40.60 1.59
C THR A 53 11.71 -41.59 0.56
N GLU A 54 12.62 -42.36 -0.02
CA GLU A 54 12.35 -43.57 -0.79
C GLU A 54 13.10 -44.73 -0.13
N SER A 55 12.38 -45.67 0.47
CA SER A 55 12.99 -46.79 1.22
C SER A 55 13.93 -46.31 2.35
N GLY A 56 13.57 -45.21 3.01
CA GLY A 56 14.36 -44.57 4.07
C GLY A 56 15.52 -43.70 3.61
N ILE A 57 15.78 -43.57 2.31
CA ILE A 57 16.83 -42.71 1.75
C ILE A 57 16.22 -41.36 1.36
N VAL A 58 16.85 -40.24 1.71
CA VAL A 58 16.32 -38.91 1.39
C VAL A 58 16.37 -38.64 -0.11
N ALA A 59 15.21 -38.44 -0.72
CA ALA A 59 15.03 -38.15 -2.14
C ALA A 59 14.77 -36.66 -2.42
N GLY A 60 14.40 -35.88 -1.40
CA GLY A 60 14.14 -34.44 -1.52
C GLY A 60 13.56 -33.84 -0.25
N ILE A 61 13.22 -32.55 -0.32
CA ILE A 61 12.58 -31.82 0.78
C ILE A 61 11.34 -31.05 0.33
N VAL A 62 10.47 -30.75 1.28
CA VAL A 62 9.37 -29.81 1.14
C VAL A 62 9.41 -28.85 2.33
N THR A 63 9.43 -27.55 2.07
CA THR A 63 9.21 -26.52 3.09
C THR A 63 7.79 -25.96 2.98
N LEU A 64 7.30 -25.28 4.02
CA LEU A 64 6.01 -24.56 3.94
C LEU A 64 6.01 -23.56 2.77
N GLY A 65 7.15 -22.94 2.47
CA GLY A 65 7.30 -22.06 1.30
C GLY A 65 7.12 -22.79 -0.04
N ASP A 66 7.70 -23.99 -0.17
CA ASP A 66 7.50 -24.84 -1.36
C ASP A 66 6.04 -25.25 -1.51
N PHE A 67 5.43 -25.69 -0.41
CA PHE A 67 4.03 -26.12 -0.39
C PHE A 67 3.08 -24.96 -0.73
N LYS A 68 3.29 -23.76 -0.16
CA LYS A 68 2.55 -22.54 -0.53
C LYS A 68 2.64 -22.25 -2.03
N ARG A 69 3.85 -22.31 -2.59
CA ARG A 69 4.06 -22.08 -4.03
C ARG A 69 3.35 -23.13 -4.88
N TYR A 70 3.37 -24.39 -4.46
CA TYR A 70 2.68 -25.49 -5.13
C TYR A 70 1.15 -25.31 -5.10
N ILE A 71 0.56 -25.06 -3.93
CA ILE A 71 -0.88 -24.83 -3.78
C ILE A 71 -1.34 -23.58 -4.54
N ARG A 72 -0.57 -22.48 -4.49
CA ARG A 72 -0.86 -21.27 -5.29
C ARG A 72 -0.88 -21.55 -6.79
N GLY A 73 -0.07 -22.49 -7.28
CA GLY A 73 -0.10 -22.92 -8.67
C GLY A 73 -1.36 -23.71 -9.06
N LYS A 74 -2.09 -24.28 -8.09
CA LYS A 74 -3.34 -25.04 -8.29
C LYS A 74 -4.60 -24.22 -8.07
N ASN A 75 -4.54 -23.27 -7.14
CA ASN A 75 -5.63 -22.37 -6.80
C ASN A 75 -5.76 -21.36 -7.96
N GLU A 76 -6.79 -21.46 -8.80
CA GLU A 76 -7.03 -20.58 -9.97
C GLU A 76 -7.32 -19.11 -9.60
N ILE A 77 -6.40 -18.44 -8.89
CA ILE A 77 -6.35 -16.97 -8.82
C ILE A 77 -5.12 -16.55 -9.62
N ARG A 78 -5.37 -16.41 -10.92
CA ARG A 78 -4.40 -15.93 -11.90
C ARG A 78 -4.26 -14.42 -11.72
N PHE A 79 -3.09 -13.97 -11.27
CA PHE A 79 -2.61 -12.65 -11.67
C PHE A 79 -1.83 -12.83 -12.97
N VAL A 80 -2.16 -12.01 -13.95
CA VAL A 80 -1.66 -12.12 -15.33
C VAL A 80 -0.13 -11.95 -15.34
N ASP A 81 0.56 -12.77 -16.14
CA ASP A 81 1.98 -12.69 -16.53
C ASP A 81 3.11 -13.32 -15.68
N GLU A 82 2.88 -14.36 -14.87
CA GLU A 82 3.99 -15.28 -14.51
C GLU A 82 4.08 -16.45 -15.51
N PRO A 83 5.26 -16.73 -16.11
CA PRO A 83 5.43 -17.88 -17.00
C PRO A 83 5.13 -19.18 -16.25
N VAL A 84 4.36 -20.08 -16.88
CA VAL A 84 4.08 -21.42 -16.37
C VAL A 84 5.39 -22.20 -16.30
N THR A 85 5.99 -22.20 -15.12
CA THR A 85 6.89 -23.28 -14.72
C THR A 85 6.08 -24.14 -13.76
N GLU A 86 5.86 -25.39 -14.14
CA GLU A 86 5.33 -26.43 -13.28
C GLU A 86 6.23 -26.50 -12.02
N LYS A 87 5.85 -25.79 -10.96
CA LYS A 87 6.67 -25.73 -9.74
C LYS A 87 6.55 -27.08 -9.05
N LYS A 88 7.62 -27.88 -9.14
CA LYS A 88 7.72 -29.18 -8.49
C LYS A 88 7.54 -29.03 -6.98
N LEU A 89 6.63 -29.82 -6.40
CA LEU A 89 6.39 -29.86 -4.94
C LEU A 89 7.64 -30.28 -4.17
N ILE A 90 8.34 -31.30 -4.66
CA ILE A 90 9.53 -31.85 -4.04
C ILE A 90 10.75 -31.08 -4.58
N ASN A 91 11.47 -30.43 -3.69
CA ASN A 91 12.75 -29.82 -4.01
C ASN A 91 13.87 -30.87 -3.85
N THR A 92 14.46 -31.29 -4.97
CA THR A 92 15.58 -32.24 -5.00
C THR A 92 16.94 -31.55 -4.87
N LYS A 93 16.98 -30.22 -4.87
CA LYS A 93 18.20 -29.42 -4.72
C LYS A 93 18.23 -28.80 -3.32
N PHE A 94 18.70 -29.58 -2.35
CA PHE A 94 18.89 -29.14 -0.97
C PHE A 94 20.33 -29.43 -0.52
N THR A 95 20.78 -28.70 0.50
CA THR A 95 22.10 -28.90 1.10
C THR A 95 21.99 -29.95 2.21
N SER A 96 22.92 -30.90 2.22
CA SER A 96 23.11 -31.91 3.26
C SER A 96 24.60 -32.07 3.55
N GLU A 97 24.95 -32.54 4.75
CA GLU A 97 26.34 -32.80 5.12
C GLU A 97 26.52 -34.24 5.63
N SER A 98 27.77 -34.72 5.65
CA SER A 98 28.14 -36.00 6.25
C SER A 98 28.59 -35.83 7.70
N VAL A 99 28.70 -36.95 8.44
CA VAL A 99 29.13 -36.94 9.85
C VAL A 99 30.54 -36.32 10.00
N GLU A 100 31.43 -36.55 9.04
CA GLU A 100 32.81 -36.09 9.06
C GLU A 100 32.94 -34.57 8.91
N ARG A 101 31.94 -33.94 8.28
CA ARG A 101 31.91 -32.49 8.00
C ARG A 101 30.88 -31.75 8.85
N GLU A 102 30.35 -32.40 9.88
CA GLU A 102 29.32 -31.85 10.76
C GLU A 102 29.74 -30.51 11.42
N ILE A 103 31.03 -30.30 11.67
CA ILE A 103 31.58 -29.06 12.22
C ILE A 103 31.38 -27.87 11.24
N GLU A 104 31.32 -28.13 9.93
CA GLU A 104 31.17 -27.11 8.89
C GLU A 104 29.73 -26.57 8.81
N ILE A 105 28.74 -27.31 9.34
CA ILE A 105 27.32 -26.94 9.30
C ILE A 105 27.05 -25.60 9.98
N PHE A 106 27.70 -25.34 11.13
CA PHE A 106 27.53 -24.08 11.84
C PHE A 106 28.07 -22.89 11.05
N ALA A 107 29.21 -23.07 10.36
CA ALA A 107 29.77 -22.04 9.50
C ALA A 107 28.85 -21.79 8.28
N PHE A 108 28.35 -22.86 7.67
CA PHE A 108 27.40 -22.79 6.56
C PHE A 108 26.11 -22.07 6.93
N LEU A 109 25.46 -22.49 8.03
CA LEU A 109 24.23 -21.87 8.52
C LEU A 109 24.46 -20.39 8.91
N LYS A 110 25.60 -20.06 9.52
CA LYS A 110 25.96 -18.66 9.83
C LYS A 110 26.14 -17.81 8.56
N GLN A 111 26.73 -18.37 7.50
CA GLN A 111 26.98 -17.64 6.25
C GLN A 111 25.73 -17.52 5.37
N LYS A 112 24.89 -18.56 5.29
CA LYS A 112 23.69 -18.59 4.46
C LYS A 112 22.46 -18.20 5.28
N LYS A 113 22.17 -16.89 5.31
CA LYS A 113 21.00 -16.33 6.03
C LYS A 113 19.66 -17.01 5.66
N ILE A 114 19.47 -17.44 4.42
CA ILE A 114 18.22 -18.05 3.89
C ILE A 114 18.05 -19.53 4.30
N ALA A 115 19.14 -20.26 4.54
CA ALA A 115 19.06 -21.66 4.93
C ALA A 115 18.69 -21.78 6.42
N PHE A 116 17.58 -22.44 6.73
CA PHE A 116 17.06 -22.59 8.09
C PHE A 116 17.44 -23.91 8.75
N SER A 117 17.57 -24.99 7.98
CA SER A 117 18.04 -26.27 8.48
C SER A 117 18.91 -27.03 7.48
N VAL A 118 19.76 -27.92 7.99
CA VAL A 118 20.64 -28.82 7.22
C VAL A 118 20.61 -30.21 7.87
N PRO A 119 20.27 -31.28 7.12
CA PRO A 119 20.37 -32.66 7.60
C PRO A 119 21.82 -33.18 7.53
N VAL A 120 22.15 -34.06 8.46
CA VAL A 120 23.32 -34.93 8.41
C VAL A 120 22.88 -36.31 7.94
N LEU A 121 23.50 -36.79 6.86
CA LEU A 121 23.17 -38.08 6.25
C LEU A 121 24.27 -39.12 6.52
N ASP A 122 23.88 -40.40 6.61
CA ASP A 122 24.82 -41.52 6.57
C ASP A 122 25.30 -41.83 5.14
N GLU A 123 26.23 -42.77 4.99
CA GLU A 123 26.77 -43.18 3.69
C GLU A 123 25.71 -43.74 2.73
N GLN A 124 24.56 -44.17 3.26
CA GLN A 124 23.43 -44.69 2.50
C GLN A 124 22.38 -43.61 2.21
N GLY A 125 22.60 -42.36 2.65
CA GLY A 125 21.71 -41.22 2.43
C GLY A 125 20.51 -41.15 3.38
N LYS A 126 20.55 -41.84 4.52
CA LYS A 126 19.53 -41.75 5.58
C LYS A 126 19.84 -40.64 6.56
N ILE A 127 18.80 -40.03 7.13
CA ILE A 127 18.96 -38.95 8.11
C ILE A 127 19.43 -39.51 9.44
N LEU A 128 20.53 -38.94 9.95
CA LEU A 128 21.00 -39.18 11.31
C LEU A 128 20.52 -38.09 12.27
N ARG A 129 20.52 -36.83 11.83
CA ARG A 129 20.07 -35.66 12.60
C ARG A 129 19.90 -34.42 11.72
N GLU A 130 19.22 -33.40 12.22
CA GLU A 130 19.02 -32.10 11.56
C GLU A 130 19.49 -30.96 12.46
N TYR A 131 20.29 -30.05 11.90
CA TYR A 131 20.67 -28.79 12.54
C TYR A 131 19.74 -27.69 12.04
N SER A 132 18.97 -27.08 12.94
CA SER A 132 18.06 -25.99 12.63
C SER A 132 18.44 -24.73 13.40
N LYS A 133 18.39 -23.58 12.73
CA LYS A 133 18.41 -22.28 13.40
C LYS A 133 17.15 -22.13 14.24
N GLU A 134 17.27 -21.61 15.45
CA GLU A 134 16.10 -21.05 16.14
C GLU A 134 15.72 -19.74 15.47
N LYS A 135 14.47 -19.64 14.99
CA LYS A 135 13.93 -18.36 14.53
C LYS A 135 13.74 -17.46 15.74
N ARG A 136 14.31 -16.24 15.73
CA ARG A 136 13.81 -15.16 16.58
C ARG A 136 12.36 -14.92 16.17
N GLU A 137 11.46 -14.88 17.15
CA GLU A 137 10.09 -14.48 16.92
C GLU A 137 10.10 -13.05 16.38
N GLU A 138 9.68 -12.88 15.13
CA GLU A 138 9.26 -11.56 14.66
C GLU A 138 8.06 -11.18 15.52
N LYS A 139 8.26 -10.29 16.49
CA LYS A 139 7.17 -9.58 17.16
C LYS A 139 6.54 -8.63 16.15
N LYS A 140 5.77 -9.16 15.21
CA LYS A 140 4.71 -8.40 14.57
C LYS A 140 3.55 -8.42 15.56
N SER A 141 3.61 -7.51 16.54
CA SER A 141 2.50 -7.32 17.48
C SER A 141 1.37 -6.62 16.73
N PHE A 142 0.58 -7.44 16.05
CA PHE A 142 -0.76 -7.07 15.68
C PHE A 142 -1.64 -7.31 16.92
N ASP A 143 -2.43 -6.31 17.32
CA ASP A 143 -3.40 -6.50 18.40
C ASP A 143 -4.60 -7.28 17.82
N VAL A 144 -4.39 -8.60 17.59
CA VAL A 144 -5.41 -9.57 17.18
C VAL A 144 -6.68 -9.42 18.03
N ILE A 145 -6.51 -8.94 19.26
CA ILE A 145 -7.54 -8.56 20.22
C ILE A 145 -8.51 -7.51 19.67
N GLN A 146 -8.06 -6.47 18.96
CA GLN A 146 -8.96 -5.46 18.38
C GLN A 146 -9.80 -6.05 17.26
N PHE A 147 -9.19 -6.88 16.40
CA PHE A 147 -9.90 -7.57 15.33
C PHE A 147 -10.86 -8.63 15.87
N LEU A 148 -10.44 -9.48 16.79
CA LEU A 148 -11.31 -10.48 17.44
C LEU A 148 -12.42 -9.82 18.27
N SER A 149 -12.16 -8.66 18.89
CA SER A 149 -13.19 -7.86 19.58
C SER A 149 -14.20 -7.26 18.60
N GLN A 150 -13.76 -6.83 17.41
CA GLN A 150 -14.64 -6.37 16.34
C GLN A 150 -15.46 -7.52 15.75
N VAL A 151 -14.82 -8.65 15.42
CA VAL A 151 -15.49 -9.89 15.01
C VAL A 151 -16.48 -10.34 16.09
N TYR A 152 -16.16 -10.22 17.38
CA TYR A 152 -17.08 -10.53 18.47
C TYR A 152 -18.29 -9.59 18.53
N LYS A 153 -18.09 -8.28 18.36
CA LYS A 153 -19.18 -7.30 18.29
C LYS A 153 -20.08 -7.54 17.07
N GLU A 154 -19.49 -7.97 15.97
CA GLU A 154 -20.21 -8.28 14.72
C GLU A 154 -20.84 -9.68 14.73
N THR A 155 -20.29 -10.63 15.48
CA THR A 155 -20.86 -11.98 15.68
C THR A 155 -21.94 -12.04 16.74
N GLU A 156 -22.16 -10.97 17.52
CA GLU A 156 -23.38 -10.80 18.30
C GLU A 156 -24.65 -10.86 17.41
N PHE A 157 -24.52 -10.64 16.09
CA PHE A 157 -25.59 -10.79 15.10
C PHE A 157 -25.82 -12.23 14.61
N PHE A 158 -24.81 -13.09 14.59
CA PHE A 158 -24.89 -14.47 14.11
C PHE A 158 -25.31 -15.41 15.26
N CYS A 159 -26.55 -15.29 15.71
CA CYS A 159 -27.03 -15.91 16.94
C CYS A 159 -27.17 -17.46 16.93
N SER A 160 -26.91 -18.14 15.80
CA SER A 160 -27.17 -19.60 15.65
C SER A 160 -26.05 -20.43 15.01
N GLU A 161 -24.88 -19.86 14.75
CA GLU A 161 -23.82 -20.51 13.94
C GLU A 161 -22.62 -20.93 14.80
N THR A 162 -21.92 -22.00 14.40
CA THR A 162 -20.72 -22.48 15.11
C THR A 162 -19.47 -21.85 14.50
N ILE A 163 -18.61 -21.29 15.35
CA ILE A 163 -17.46 -20.48 14.93
C ILE A 163 -16.17 -21.14 15.43
N TYR A 164 -15.25 -21.42 14.51
CA TYR A 164 -13.89 -21.87 14.78
C TYR A 164 -12.92 -20.71 14.58
N ILE A 165 -12.21 -20.32 15.63
CA ILE A 165 -11.18 -19.28 15.58
C ILE A 165 -9.81 -19.95 15.70
N LEU A 166 -8.99 -19.85 14.67
CA LEU A 166 -7.62 -20.37 14.67
C LEU A 166 -6.63 -19.29 15.06
N ILE A 167 -5.89 -19.52 16.12
CA ILE A 167 -4.84 -18.62 16.64
C ILE A 167 -3.48 -19.31 16.66
N ASP A 168 -2.40 -18.53 16.65
CA ASP A 168 -1.04 -19.08 16.87
C ASP A 168 -0.85 -19.34 18.37
N GLN A 169 -0.13 -20.42 18.75
CA GLN A 169 0.03 -20.83 20.15
C GLN A 169 0.89 -19.88 21.00
N ARG A 170 1.41 -18.80 20.42
CA ARG A 170 2.59 -18.10 20.93
C ARG A 170 2.33 -16.69 21.49
N ASP A 171 1.08 -16.21 21.52
CA ASP A 171 0.76 -14.92 22.14
C ASP A 171 -0.18 -15.07 23.35
N GLY A 172 0.32 -14.67 24.52
CA GLY A 172 -0.43 -14.72 25.78
C GLY A 172 -1.61 -13.73 25.81
N THR A 173 -1.59 -12.72 24.95
CA THR A 173 -2.63 -11.69 24.85
C THR A 173 -3.83 -12.21 24.03
N ASP A 174 -3.58 -12.93 22.94
CA ASP A 174 -4.59 -13.58 22.08
C ASP A 174 -5.39 -14.64 22.83
N THR A 175 -4.69 -15.45 23.64
CA THR A 175 -5.27 -16.56 24.40
C THR A 175 -6.30 -16.06 25.42
N ARG A 176 -6.02 -14.95 26.11
CA ARG A 176 -6.91 -14.41 27.17
C ARG A 176 -8.23 -13.88 26.62
N LEU A 177 -8.21 -13.17 25.49
CA LEU A 177 -9.45 -12.67 24.88
C LEU A 177 -10.23 -13.82 24.24
N ALA A 178 -9.55 -14.74 23.55
CA ALA A 178 -10.16 -15.95 23.02
C ALA A 178 -10.89 -16.74 24.14
N GLU A 179 -10.25 -16.97 25.28
CA GLU A 179 -10.89 -17.58 26.45
C GLU A 179 -12.10 -16.78 26.95
N MET A 180 -12.04 -15.45 26.94
CA MET A 180 -13.20 -14.60 27.26
C MET A 180 -14.36 -14.80 26.28
N LEU A 181 -14.09 -15.01 24.98
CA LEU A 181 -15.11 -15.29 23.95
C LEU A 181 -15.75 -16.66 24.17
N LYS A 182 -14.92 -17.69 24.38
CA LYS A 182 -15.36 -19.06 24.69
C LYS A 182 -16.26 -19.10 25.93
N ASN A 183 -15.89 -18.36 26.98
CA ASN A 183 -16.66 -18.32 28.23
C ASN A 183 -18.04 -17.68 28.09
N LYS A 184 -18.31 -16.95 27.00
CA LYS A 184 -19.60 -16.30 26.75
C LYS A 184 -20.52 -17.09 25.80
N ARG A 185 -19.99 -18.05 25.03
CA ARG A 185 -20.70 -18.74 23.95
C ARG A 185 -20.16 -20.17 23.79
N GLU A 186 -21.01 -21.18 23.96
CA GLU A 186 -20.62 -22.60 23.79
C GLU A 186 -20.33 -22.98 22.33
N ASN A 187 -20.87 -22.23 21.36
CA ASN A 187 -20.71 -22.42 19.92
C ASN A 187 -19.44 -21.76 19.34
N VAL A 188 -18.56 -21.21 20.18
CA VAL A 188 -17.26 -20.65 19.76
C VAL A 188 -16.14 -21.57 20.19
N HIS A 189 -15.42 -22.12 19.22
CA HIS A 189 -14.29 -23.01 19.41
C HIS A 189 -12.99 -22.30 19.04
N ILE A 190 -12.09 -22.15 20.01
CA ILE A 190 -10.73 -21.67 19.74
C ILE A 190 -9.82 -22.87 19.65
N ILE A 191 -9.15 -22.97 18.51
CA ILE A 191 -8.25 -24.06 18.17
C ILE A 191 -6.96 -23.47 17.59
N THR A 192 -5.91 -24.28 17.50
CA THR A 192 -4.59 -23.83 17.02
C THR A 192 -4.23 -24.46 15.67
N TYR A 193 -4.84 -25.60 15.37
CA TYR A 193 -4.79 -26.29 14.09
C TYR A 193 -6.13 -26.98 13.84
N LEU A 194 -6.46 -27.20 12.57
CA LEU A 194 -7.68 -27.86 12.14
C LEU A 194 -7.31 -28.91 11.08
N PRO A 195 -7.09 -30.18 11.48
CA PRO A 195 -6.59 -31.21 10.59
C PRO A 195 -7.62 -31.60 9.53
N VAL A 196 -7.18 -32.24 8.45
CA VAL A 196 -8.08 -32.62 7.35
C VAL A 196 -9.23 -33.53 7.80
N SER A 197 -8.99 -34.41 8.77
CA SER A 197 -10.03 -35.26 9.34
C SER A 197 -11.18 -34.46 9.95
N GLU A 198 -10.88 -33.36 10.62
CA GLU A 198 -11.88 -32.46 11.21
C GLU A 198 -12.56 -31.61 10.13
N LEU A 199 -11.82 -31.11 9.12
CA LEU A 199 -12.43 -30.43 7.97
C LEU A 199 -13.48 -31.32 7.27
N LYS A 200 -13.20 -32.61 7.11
CA LYS A 200 -14.13 -33.60 6.54
C LYS A 200 -15.36 -33.83 7.42
N GLN A 201 -15.23 -33.70 8.75
CA GLN A 201 -16.37 -33.80 9.66
C GLN A 201 -17.26 -32.56 9.56
N LEU A 202 -16.65 -31.37 9.57
CA LEU A 202 -17.34 -30.09 9.46
C LEU A 202 -18.07 -29.93 8.13
N GLN A 203 -17.58 -30.54 7.05
CA GLN A 203 -18.23 -30.53 5.74
C GLN A 203 -19.69 -31.00 5.77
N ASN A 204 -20.06 -31.86 6.72
CA ASN A 204 -21.40 -32.43 6.83
C ASN A 204 -22.32 -31.63 7.80
N GLN A 205 -21.88 -30.46 8.26
CA GLN A 205 -22.60 -29.62 9.21
C GLN A 205 -22.84 -28.24 8.60
N ASP A 206 -24.09 -27.77 8.59
CA ASP A 206 -24.41 -26.42 8.13
C ASP A 206 -24.03 -25.36 9.18
N GLY A 207 -23.81 -24.12 8.74
CA GLY A 207 -23.58 -22.97 9.62
C GLY A 207 -22.23 -22.96 10.35
N GLN A 208 -21.18 -23.57 9.77
CA GLN A 208 -19.82 -23.59 10.32
C GLN A 208 -18.98 -22.46 9.71
N TYR A 209 -18.31 -21.67 10.55
CA TYR A 209 -17.48 -20.53 10.15
C TYR A 209 -16.08 -20.68 10.71
N ILE A 210 -15.08 -20.52 9.85
CA ILE A 210 -13.68 -20.67 10.22
C ILE A 210 -12.98 -19.31 10.07
N TYR A 211 -12.51 -18.73 11.17
CA TYR A 211 -11.72 -17.51 11.21
C TYR A 211 -10.26 -17.85 11.51
N ASP A 212 -9.38 -17.72 10.53
CA ASP A 212 -7.96 -18.03 10.66
C ASP A 212 -7.11 -16.76 10.86
N CYS A 213 -6.64 -16.59 12.09
CA CYS A 213 -5.74 -15.49 12.47
C CYS A 213 -4.26 -15.84 12.25
N ARG A 214 -3.93 -17.04 11.76
CA ARG A 214 -2.54 -17.49 11.60
C ARG A 214 -1.97 -17.06 10.25
N TYR A 215 -1.28 -15.91 10.24
CA TYR A 215 -0.67 -15.32 9.04
C TYR A 215 0.19 -16.31 8.22
N LYS A 216 0.94 -17.19 8.91
CA LYS A 216 1.83 -18.16 8.28
C LYS A 216 1.10 -19.17 7.38
N PHE A 217 -0.22 -19.35 7.49
CA PHE A 217 -1.00 -20.32 6.70
C PHE A 217 -1.93 -19.70 5.67
N ALA A 218 -1.95 -18.37 5.56
CA ALA A 218 -2.75 -17.65 4.58
C ALA A 218 -2.53 -18.23 3.16
N GLY A 219 -3.65 -18.50 2.46
CA GLY A 219 -3.70 -19.10 1.13
C GLY A 219 -3.70 -20.64 1.08
N VAL A 220 -3.05 -21.33 2.03
CA VAL A 220 -3.05 -22.81 2.08
C VAL A 220 -4.31 -23.32 2.78
N ALA A 221 -4.61 -22.83 3.98
CA ALA A 221 -5.80 -23.26 4.72
C ALA A 221 -7.10 -22.93 3.97
N SER A 222 -7.15 -21.79 3.28
CA SER A 222 -8.26 -21.43 2.38
C SER A 222 -8.51 -22.47 1.28
N TYR A 223 -7.46 -23.02 0.64
CA TYR A 223 -7.61 -24.03 -0.41
C TYR A 223 -8.27 -25.31 0.13
N PHE A 224 -7.86 -25.79 1.31
CA PHE A 224 -8.47 -26.97 1.91
C PHE A 224 -9.90 -26.71 2.37
N CYS A 225 -10.16 -25.59 3.07
CA CYS A 225 -11.51 -25.25 3.53
C CYS A 225 -12.50 -25.14 2.35
N LYS A 226 -12.05 -24.56 1.22
CA LYS A 226 -12.84 -24.49 -0.02
C LYS A 226 -13.13 -25.87 -0.61
N ASN A 227 -12.15 -26.78 -0.64
CA ASN A 227 -12.35 -28.15 -1.12
C ASN A 227 -13.40 -28.91 -0.29
N TYR A 228 -13.54 -28.56 0.99
CA TYR A 228 -14.55 -29.12 1.90
C TYR A 228 -15.83 -28.28 2.01
N ARG A 229 -16.00 -27.22 1.20
CA ARG A 229 -17.18 -26.33 1.19
C ARG A 229 -17.46 -25.65 2.54
N LEU A 230 -16.42 -25.29 3.26
CA LEU A 230 -16.52 -24.61 4.56
C LEU A 230 -16.42 -23.10 4.39
N ASN A 231 -17.18 -22.34 5.19
CA ASN A 231 -17.05 -20.88 5.23
C ASN A 231 -15.73 -20.52 5.93
N TYR A 232 -14.80 -19.91 5.20
CA TYR A 232 -13.45 -19.61 5.68
C TYR A 232 -13.11 -18.13 5.50
N PHE A 233 -12.63 -17.52 6.58
CA PHE A 233 -12.20 -16.14 6.69
C PHE A 233 -10.76 -16.14 7.19
N HIS A 234 -9.92 -15.25 6.66
CA HIS A 234 -8.56 -15.07 7.12
C HIS A 234 -8.18 -13.60 7.08
N LEU A 235 -7.21 -13.21 7.91
CA LEU A 235 -6.64 -11.87 7.84
C LEU A 235 -5.74 -11.75 6.60
N ALA A 236 -6.20 -11.03 5.57
CA ALA A 236 -5.38 -10.68 4.41
C ALA A 236 -4.28 -9.68 4.79
N SER A 237 -3.16 -9.70 4.06
CA SER A 237 -2.05 -8.74 4.27
C SER A 237 -2.49 -7.27 4.12
N GLY A 238 -3.47 -6.99 3.27
CA GLY A 238 -4.06 -5.65 3.14
C GLY A 238 -4.80 -5.20 4.41
N LEU A 239 -5.42 -6.13 5.14
CA LEU A 239 -6.09 -5.85 6.42
C LEU A 239 -5.06 -5.55 7.53
N ILE A 240 -3.88 -6.15 7.49
CA ILE A 240 -2.80 -5.87 8.45
C ILE A 240 -2.25 -4.45 8.26
N HIS A 241 -1.88 -4.08 7.03
CA HIS A 241 -1.42 -2.72 6.73
C HIS A 241 -2.45 -1.65 7.06
N MET A 242 -3.73 -1.99 6.97
CA MET A 242 -4.82 -1.13 7.38
C MET A 242 -4.89 -0.94 8.88
N LEU A 243 -4.83 -2.03 9.64
CA LEU A 243 -4.95 -1.99 11.10
C LEU A 243 -3.72 -1.31 11.72
N GLU A 244 -2.55 -1.42 11.08
CA GLU A 244 -1.36 -0.61 11.38
C GLU A 244 -1.58 0.90 11.15
N ASN A 245 -2.52 1.28 10.27
CA ASN A 245 -2.77 2.65 9.81
C ASN A 245 -4.19 3.15 10.13
N ILE A 246 -4.90 2.52 11.07
CA ILE A 246 -6.33 2.77 11.28
C ILE A 246 -6.60 4.24 11.65
N GLU A 247 -5.70 4.85 12.42
CA GLU A 247 -5.79 6.26 12.81
C GLU A 247 -5.66 7.20 11.60
N ASN A 248 -4.71 6.92 10.70
CA ASN A 248 -4.53 7.67 9.45
C ASN A 248 -5.75 7.56 8.54
N LEU A 249 -6.36 6.38 8.52
CA LEU A 249 -7.56 6.13 7.75
C LEU A 249 -8.78 6.84 8.34
N PHE A 250 -9.01 6.74 9.65
CA PHE A 250 -10.09 7.46 10.31
C PHE A 250 -9.93 8.98 10.14
N ALA A 251 -8.71 9.50 10.30
CA ALA A 251 -8.40 10.90 10.05
C ALA A 251 -8.70 11.30 8.59
N HIS A 252 -8.38 10.43 7.63
CA HIS A 252 -8.72 10.66 6.23
C HIS A 252 -10.24 10.70 6.02
N PHE A 253 -11.00 9.73 6.51
CA PHE A 253 -12.45 9.70 6.39
C PHE A 253 -13.13 10.88 7.08
N VAL A 254 -12.61 11.34 8.23
CA VAL A 254 -13.04 12.61 8.82
C VAL A 254 -12.77 13.78 7.86
N SER A 255 -11.59 13.83 7.23
CA SER A 255 -11.23 14.92 6.31
C SER A 255 -12.12 14.98 5.06
N VAL A 256 -12.55 13.84 4.52
CA VAL A 256 -13.45 13.76 3.35
C VAL A 256 -14.95 13.69 3.72
N GLY A 257 -15.27 13.87 5.00
CA GLY A 257 -16.63 14.10 5.49
C GLY A 257 -17.49 12.84 5.62
N ILE A 258 -16.85 11.74 6.00
CA ILE A 258 -17.41 10.41 6.11
C ILE A 258 -17.69 10.05 7.57
N LEU A 259 -16.84 10.45 8.51
CA LEU A 259 -16.98 10.15 9.95
C LEU A 259 -17.06 11.40 10.84
N ASP A 260 -17.88 11.37 11.91
CA ASP A 260 -17.82 12.38 12.97
C ASP A 260 -16.62 12.06 13.81
N ASN A 261 -16.07 13.12 14.33
CA ASN A 261 -15.03 13.05 15.31
C ASN A 261 -15.71 13.10 16.69
N ASN A 262 -15.88 11.94 17.37
CA ASN A 262 -16.04 11.82 18.83
C ASN A 262 -15.91 10.32 19.21
N GLN A 263 -14.94 9.84 20.00
CA GLN A 263 -14.39 10.38 21.24
C GLN A 263 -12.85 10.34 21.28
N TYR A 264 -12.20 10.78 20.20
CA TYR A 264 -10.94 11.52 20.28
C TYR A 264 -11.13 13.05 20.08
N PHE A 265 -12.34 13.54 19.79
CA PHE A 265 -12.51 14.94 19.35
C PHE A 265 -13.85 15.55 19.73
N LYS A 266 -13.86 16.73 20.33
CA LYS A 266 -15.07 17.54 20.59
C LYS A 266 -15.13 18.76 19.67
N ARG A 267 -16.36 19.04 19.20
CA ARG A 267 -16.99 20.30 18.71
C ARG A 267 -16.88 20.67 17.21
N LYS A 268 -18.06 20.55 16.56
CA LYS A 268 -18.78 21.38 15.55
C LYS A 268 -17.93 22.12 14.50
N SER A 269 -18.24 22.05 13.22
CA SER A 269 -19.56 22.22 12.59
C SER A 269 -19.51 21.80 11.12
N VAL A 270 -20.68 21.47 10.56
CA VAL A 270 -21.07 21.24 9.15
C VAL A 270 -21.50 19.80 8.80
N LEU A 271 -21.12 18.76 9.56
CA LEU A 271 -21.60 17.38 9.36
C LEU A 271 -22.17 16.79 10.68
N ASN A 272 -23.31 16.08 10.62
CA ASN A 272 -23.94 15.38 11.75
C ASN A 272 -23.69 13.88 11.57
N ILE A 273 -22.68 13.33 12.23
CA ILE A 273 -22.36 11.91 12.12
C ILE A 273 -22.52 11.28 13.52
N GLN A 274 -23.13 10.09 13.58
CA GLN A 274 -23.54 9.46 14.83
C GLN A 274 -23.06 8.02 14.85
N GLU A 275 -22.50 7.58 15.98
CA GLU A 275 -22.25 6.16 16.22
C GLU A 275 -23.57 5.47 16.57
N ILE A 276 -23.86 4.37 15.87
CA ILE A 276 -25.08 3.61 16.06
C ILE A 276 -24.69 2.25 16.66
N ALA A 277 -25.32 1.89 17.78
CA ALA A 277 -25.00 0.64 18.47
C ALA A 277 -25.47 -0.57 17.64
N ALA A 278 -24.53 -1.46 17.28
CA ALA A 278 -24.79 -2.64 16.46
C ALA A 278 -26.00 -3.47 16.96
N LYS A 279 -26.08 -3.73 18.27
CA LYS A 279 -27.21 -4.45 18.92
C LYS A 279 -28.62 -3.93 18.64
N GLU A 280 -28.77 -2.73 18.07
CA GLU A 280 -30.06 -2.11 17.74
C GLU A 280 -30.54 -2.42 16.33
N PHE A 281 -29.69 -3.03 15.49
CA PHE A 281 -30.06 -3.56 14.19
C PHE A 281 -30.61 -4.98 14.34
N VAL A 282 -31.63 -5.31 13.55
CA VAL A 282 -32.24 -6.64 13.53
C VAL A 282 -32.38 -7.09 12.09
N TRP A 283 -32.06 -8.35 11.82
CA TRP A 283 -32.24 -8.93 10.49
C TRP A 283 -33.70 -8.91 10.08
N ASN A 284 -33.99 -8.40 8.88
CA ASN A 284 -35.31 -8.42 8.26
C ASN A 284 -35.27 -9.35 7.03
N SER A 285 -35.86 -10.53 7.16
CA SER A 285 -35.87 -11.55 6.10
C SER A 285 -36.69 -11.17 4.87
N ASP A 286 -37.70 -10.31 5.00
CA ASP A 286 -38.54 -9.90 3.87
C ASP A 286 -37.77 -9.05 2.86
N PHE A 287 -36.78 -8.29 3.34
CA PHE A 287 -35.95 -7.40 2.53
C PHE A 287 -34.50 -7.88 2.41
N ASN A 288 -34.16 -9.03 3.02
CA ASN A 288 -32.80 -9.56 3.06
C ASN A 288 -31.77 -8.50 3.53
N CYS A 289 -32.09 -7.73 4.57
CA CYS A 289 -31.27 -6.62 5.04
C CYS A 289 -31.45 -6.35 6.54
N TYR A 290 -30.57 -5.55 7.14
CA TYR A 290 -30.72 -5.12 8.53
C TYR A 290 -31.72 -3.96 8.67
N GLU A 291 -32.53 -3.98 9.73
CA GLU A 291 -33.47 -2.92 10.10
C GLU A 291 -33.07 -2.28 11.44
N TYR A 292 -32.97 -0.95 11.47
CA TYR A 292 -32.64 -0.20 12.68
C TYR A 292 -33.91 0.17 13.47
N LYS A 293 -34.12 -0.46 14.63
CA LYS A 293 -35.40 -0.38 15.38
C LYS A 293 -35.58 0.91 16.18
N LYS A 294 -34.50 1.62 16.53
CA LYS A 294 -34.54 2.81 17.41
C LYS A 294 -34.63 4.16 16.69
N ALA A 295 -34.78 4.15 15.37
CA ALA A 295 -34.83 5.38 14.58
C ALA A 295 -35.80 6.42 15.18
N ASN A 296 -35.30 7.62 15.49
CA ASN A 296 -36.16 8.76 15.77
C ASN A 296 -36.64 9.34 14.42
N VAL A 297 -37.90 9.78 14.28
CA VAL A 297 -38.46 10.19 12.96
C VAL A 297 -37.73 11.41 12.36
N GLN A 298 -37.07 12.22 13.19
CA GLN A 298 -36.55 13.52 12.78
C GLN A 298 -35.19 13.49 12.07
N GLU A 299 -34.40 12.41 12.17
CA GLU A 299 -33.07 12.34 11.55
C GLU A 299 -32.91 11.04 10.75
N LYS A 300 -32.87 11.18 9.41
CA LYS A 300 -32.53 10.11 8.47
C LYS A 300 -31.02 10.21 8.16
N PRO A 301 -30.22 9.16 8.39
CA PRO A 301 -28.83 9.15 7.93
C PRO A 301 -28.78 9.12 6.40
N GLU A 302 -27.84 9.89 5.84
CA GLU A 302 -27.53 9.89 4.40
C GLU A 302 -26.86 8.56 4.00
N VAL A 303 -25.92 8.09 4.82
CA VAL A 303 -25.16 6.85 4.61
C VAL A 303 -24.76 6.27 5.96
N ILE A 304 -24.63 4.94 6.03
CA ILE A 304 -24.04 4.24 7.17
C ILE A 304 -22.70 3.68 6.70
N TYR A 305 -21.63 4.11 7.34
CA TYR A 305 -20.29 3.57 7.08
C TYR A 305 -20.01 2.42 8.05
N THR A 306 -19.43 1.35 7.51
CA THR A 306 -19.03 0.17 8.28
C THR A 306 -17.58 -0.14 8.01
N VAL A 307 -16.92 -0.78 8.97
CA VAL A 307 -15.56 -1.30 8.78
C VAL A 307 -15.63 -2.39 7.69
N PHE A 308 -16.42 -3.44 7.91
CA PHE A 308 -16.59 -4.55 6.96
C PHE A 308 -17.96 -4.52 6.27
N PRO A 309 -18.12 -5.17 5.09
CA PRO A 309 -19.44 -5.37 4.51
C PRO A 309 -20.30 -6.21 5.46
N LEU A 310 -21.46 -5.69 5.88
CA LEU A 310 -22.33 -6.37 6.85
C LEU A 310 -23.28 -7.40 6.19
N SER A 311 -23.52 -7.30 4.88
CA SER A 311 -24.49 -8.14 4.15
C SER A 311 -24.27 -8.11 2.63
N GLU A 312 -24.78 -9.14 1.94
CA GLU A 312 -24.89 -9.18 0.46
C GLU A 312 -25.74 -8.02 -0.09
N ASN A 313 -26.56 -7.45 0.78
CA ASN A 313 -27.47 -6.37 0.45
C ASN A 313 -26.96 -5.07 1.09
N PRO A 314 -26.46 -4.09 0.30
CA PRO A 314 -25.74 -2.94 0.83
C PRO A 314 -26.67 -1.82 1.31
N TYR A 315 -27.76 -2.16 1.99
CA TYR A 315 -28.65 -1.18 2.61
C TYR A 315 -29.16 -1.62 3.97
N VAL A 316 -29.47 -0.61 4.78
CA VAL A 316 -30.20 -0.74 6.04
C VAL A 316 -31.59 -0.16 5.84
N ARG A 317 -32.60 -0.89 6.30
CA ARG A 317 -33.94 -0.35 6.46
C ARG A 317 -33.99 0.56 7.68
N TRP A 318 -34.17 1.86 7.43
CA TRP A 318 -34.38 2.89 8.43
C TRP A 318 -35.87 3.27 8.44
N LYS A 319 -36.67 2.52 9.20
CA LYS A 319 -38.15 2.57 9.16
C LYS A 319 -38.70 2.31 7.74
N THR A 320 -39.08 3.37 7.04
CA THR A 320 -39.66 3.37 5.69
C THR A 320 -38.64 3.70 4.61
N PHE A 321 -37.40 4.03 4.99
CA PHE A 321 -36.34 4.42 4.06
C PHE A 321 -35.29 3.32 3.95
N PHE A 322 -34.61 3.26 2.81
CA PHE A 322 -33.36 2.54 2.65
C PHE A 322 -32.20 3.53 2.77
N VAL A 323 -31.18 3.13 3.52
CA VAL A 323 -29.95 3.91 3.74
C VAL A 323 -28.78 3.06 3.25
N PRO A 324 -27.91 3.58 2.37
CA PRO A 324 -26.78 2.83 1.85
C PRO A 324 -25.79 2.46 2.95
N LEU A 325 -25.26 1.25 2.86
CA LEU A 325 -24.22 0.73 3.73
C LEU A 325 -22.87 0.75 2.99
N CYS A 326 -22.02 1.72 3.27
CA CYS A 326 -20.70 1.82 2.65
C CYS A 326 -19.65 1.12 3.51
N ALA A 327 -19.14 0.01 3.01
CA ALA A 327 -17.99 -0.65 3.62
C ALA A 327 -16.71 0.13 3.33
N MET A 328 -16.04 0.55 4.40
CA MET A 328 -14.73 1.19 4.35
C MET A 328 -13.63 0.22 3.92
N PHE A 329 -13.84 -1.07 4.13
CA PHE A 329 -12.95 -2.14 3.69
C PHE A 329 -13.65 -3.13 2.78
N GLN A 330 -12.86 -3.64 1.83
CA GLN A 330 -13.17 -4.91 1.19
C GLN A 330 -12.69 -6.02 2.11
N SER A 331 -13.59 -6.89 2.56
CA SER A 331 -13.17 -8.18 3.09
C SER A 331 -12.63 -9.00 1.93
N ASP A 332 -11.34 -9.29 1.92
CA ASP A 332 -10.80 -10.30 1.00
C ASP A 332 -10.23 -11.46 1.81
N ALA A 333 -10.89 -12.60 1.71
CA ALA A 333 -10.46 -13.85 2.32
C ALA A 333 -10.96 -15.08 1.54
N ASN A 334 -11.00 -15.00 0.20
CA ASN A 334 -11.40 -16.06 -0.75
C ASN A 334 -12.88 -16.55 -0.70
N SER A 335 -13.77 -15.69 -1.23
CA SER A 335 -15.08 -16.00 -1.85
C SER A 335 -16.19 -16.56 -0.94
N THR A 336 -17.21 -15.78 -0.56
CA THR A 336 -18.12 -15.10 -1.50
C THR A 336 -17.68 -13.69 -1.87
N TYR A 337 -17.51 -13.53 -3.17
CA TYR A 337 -16.97 -12.35 -3.81
C TYR A 337 -18.06 -11.28 -3.90
N ASP A 338 -18.41 -10.60 -2.80
CA ASP A 338 -19.35 -9.49 -2.90
C ASP A 338 -18.66 -8.14 -3.14
N SER A 339 -17.66 -8.14 -4.03
CA SER A 339 -17.26 -6.90 -4.69
C SER A 339 -18.47 -6.24 -5.34
N GLU A 340 -19.51 -6.99 -5.72
CA GLU A 340 -20.78 -6.43 -6.16
C GLU A 340 -21.46 -5.62 -5.06
N GLY A 341 -21.57 -6.10 -3.83
CA GLY A 341 -22.16 -5.39 -2.70
C GLY A 341 -21.38 -4.13 -2.33
N VAL A 342 -20.05 -4.19 -2.32
CA VAL A 342 -19.22 -2.99 -2.07
C VAL A 342 -19.33 -1.98 -3.22
N ILE A 343 -19.32 -2.45 -4.47
CA ILE A 343 -19.51 -1.60 -5.65
C ILE A 343 -20.90 -0.96 -5.63
N ARG A 344 -21.94 -1.77 -5.41
CA ARG A 344 -23.33 -1.34 -5.29
C ARG A 344 -23.50 -0.36 -4.14
N ALA A 345 -22.88 -0.61 -2.99
CA ALA A 345 -22.89 0.31 -1.85
C ALA A 345 -22.36 1.69 -2.25
N ASN A 346 -21.20 1.72 -2.92
CA ASN A 346 -20.59 2.97 -3.35
C ASN A 346 -21.44 3.70 -4.38
N ASP A 347 -21.99 2.99 -5.37
CA ASP A 347 -22.94 3.59 -6.31
C ASP A 347 -24.20 4.10 -5.62
N ASN A 348 -24.68 3.40 -4.58
CA ASN A 348 -25.83 3.88 -3.81
C ASN A 348 -25.47 5.15 -3.03
N ASP A 349 -24.28 5.27 -2.43
CA ASP A 349 -23.83 6.51 -1.79
C ASP A 349 -23.67 7.64 -2.81
N ILE A 350 -23.12 7.33 -4.00
CA ILE A 350 -23.01 8.29 -5.09
C ILE A 350 -24.41 8.80 -5.48
N ALA A 351 -25.35 7.88 -5.75
CA ALA A 351 -26.70 8.17 -6.18
C ALA A 351 -27.53 8.91 -5.13
N LEU A 352 -27.47 8.50 -3.86
CA LEU A 352 -28.35 8.99 -2.80
C LEU A 352 -27.81 10.24 -2.09
N ASN A 353 -26.49 10.42 -2.02
CA ASN A 353 -25.87 11.43 -1.18
C ASN A 353 -24.95 12.39 -1.93
N ILE A 354 -24.13 11.89 -2.84
CA ILE A 354 -23.15 12.73 -3.56
C ILE A 354 -23.86 13.53 -4.65
N ILE A 355 -24.51 12.86 -5.60
CA ILE A 355 -25.20 13.51 -6.72
C ILE A 355 -26.23 14.54 -6.23
N PRO A 356 -27.16 14.21 -5.32
CA PRO A 356 -28.16 15.17 -4.88
C PRO A 356 -27.56 16.38 -4.16
N LYS A 357 -26.45 16.21 -3.42
CA LYS A 357 -25.77 17.33 -2.76
C LYS A 357 -25.08 18.26 -3.76
N LEU A 358 -24.38 17.69 -4.74
CA LEU A 358 -23.74 18.44 -5.83
C LEU A 358 -24.78 19.23 -6.64
N GLU A 359 -25.85 18.57 -7.06
CA GLU A 359 -26.90 19.17 -7.88
C GLU A 359 -27.67 20.28 -7.15
N ARG A 360 -28.02 20.08 -5.86
CA ARG A 360 -28.64 21.14 -5.04
C ARG A 360 -27.78 22.40 -4.95
N GLN A 361 -26.47 22.27 -5.12
CA GLN A 361 -25.53 23.38 -5.04
C GLN A 361 -25.10 23.90 -6.43
N GLY A 362 -25.66 23.36 -7.52
CA GLY A 362 -25.46 23.88 -8.88
C GLY A 362 -24.32 23.23 -9.66
N VAL A 363 -23.82 22.09 -9.19
CA VAL A 363 -22.89 21.22 -9.95
C VAL A 363 -23.71 20.21 -10.74
N LYS A 364 -23.49 20.10 -12.05
CA LYS A 364 -24.24 19.15 -12.88
C LYS A 364 -23.61 17.76 -12.79
N CYS A 365 -24.40 16.73 -12.53
CA CYS A 365 -23.91 15.35 -12.53
C CYS A 365 -24.40 14.61 -13.79
N ILE A 366 -23.51 13.86 -14.43
CA ILE A 366 -23.82 12.99 -15.57
C ILE A 366 -23.38 11.58 -15.21
N VAL A 367 -24.30 10.63 -15.30
CA VAL A 367 -24.00 9.21 -15.04
C VAL A 367 -23.94 8.45 -16.36
N LEU A 368 -22.79 7.84 -16.63
CA LEU A 368 -22.56 7.04 -17.83
C LEU A 368 -22.72 5.57 -17.53
N ASP A 369 -23.33 4.84 -18.45
CA ASP A 369 -23.44 3.39 -18.34
C ASP A 369 -22.06 2.72 -18.37
N ASN A 370 -22.01 1.51 -17.84
CA ASN A 370 -20.78 0.73 -17.70
C ASN A 370 -20.72 -0.46 -18.64
N VAL A 371 -19.48 -0.90 -18.76
CA VAL A 371 -18.91 -1.82 -19.71
C VAL A 371 -18.39 -3.05 -18.96
N GLN A 372 -18.97 -3.40 -17.81
CA GLN A 372 -18.50 -4.51 -16.98
C GLN A 372 -19.00 -5.85 -17.50
N SER A 373 -18.13 -6.86 -17.37
CA SER A 373 -18.37 -8.26 -17.73
C SER A 373 -19.61 -8.90 -17.07
N ARG A 374 -20.21 -8.23 -16.09
CA ARG A 374 -21.31 -8.73 -15.25
C ARG A 374 -22.69 -8.64 -15.90
N TYR A 375 -22.86 -7.84 -16.97
CA TYR A 375 -24.10 -7.88 -17.74
C TYR A 375 -24.17 -9.16 -18.57
N SER A 376 -25.07 -10.08 -18.23
CA SER A 376 -25.48 -11.11 -19.19
C SER A 376 -25.99 -10.45 -20.49
N GLY A 377 -25.63 -10.99 -21.64
CA GLY A 377 -26.09 -10.48 -22.94
C GLY A 377 -25.10 -9.62 -23.73
N TRP A 378 -23.81 -9.52 -23.37
CA TRP A 378 -22.79 -8.90 -24.25
C TRP A 378 -22.77 -9.49 -25.66
N ARG A 379 -22.97 -10.81 -25.77
CA ARG A 379 -23.08 -11.50 -27.06
C ARG A 379 -24.26 -10.98 -27.89
N GLU A 380 -25.38 -10.67 -27.23
CA GLU A 380 -26.59 -10.13 -27.86
C GLU A 380 -26.46 -8.63 -28.16
N LYS A 381 -25.86 -7.86 -27.24
CA LYS A 381 -25.70 -6.42 -27.35
C LYS A 381 -24.58 -6.00 -28.29
N LEU A 382 -23.48 -6.74 -28.36
CA LEU A 382 -22.24 -6.33 -29.05
C LEU A 382 -21.65 -7.39 -29.97
N GLY A 383 -22.23 -8.59 -30.05
CA GLY A 383 -21.72 -9.67 -30.90
C GLY A 383 -20.40 -10.28 -30.42
N ILE A 384 -19.97 -9.96 -29.19
CA ILE A 384 -18.74 -10.48 -28.56
C ILE A 384 -19.12 -11.15 -27.25
N ASP A 385 -18.60 -12.35 -27.02
CA ASP A 385 -18.71 -13.07 -25.75
C ASP A 385 -17.52 -12.64 -24.84
N PRO A 386 -17.77 -11.98 -23.69
CA PRO A 386 -16.71 -11.51 -22.79
C PRO A 386 -15.90 -12.64 -22.18
N GLN A 387 -16.50 -13.82 -21.96
CA GLN A 387 -15.78 -14.99 -21.48
C GLN A 387 -14.90 -15.55 -22.61
N GLN A 388 -15.32 -15.48 -23.87
CA GLN A 388 -14.43 -15.77 -25.00
C GLN A 388 -13.38 -14.68 -25.25
N ALA A 389 -13.64 -13.41 -24.97
CA ALA A 389 -12.65 -12.33 -25.07
C ALA A 389 -11.59 -12.46 -23.97
N ALA A 390 -12.00 -12.78 -22.74
CA ALA A 390 -11.11 -13.05 -21.61
C ALA A 390 -10.33 -14.37 -21.75
N CYS A 391 -10.91 -15.41 -22.38
CA CYS A 391 -10.24 -16.71 -22.56
C CYS A 391 -9.56 -16.90 -23.92
N LYS A 392 -9.78 -16.03 -24.91
CA LYS A 392 -9.06 -15.99 -26.20
C LYS A 392 -8.43 -14.63 -26.40
N VAL A 393 -7.33 -14.45 -25.67
CA VAL A 393 -6.18 -13.57 -25.96
C VAL A 393 -6.13 -13.21 -27.44
N CYS A 394 -6.49 -11.98 -27.79
CA CYS A 394 -5.85 -11.37 -28.95
C CYS A 394 -4.41 -11.10 -28.51
N TYR A 395 -3.47 -11.85 -29.09
CA TYR A 395 -2.02 -11.63 -29.05
C TYR A 395 -1.69 -10.28 -29.71
N ASN A 396 -2.23 -9.18 -29.19
CA ASN A 396 -1.80 -7.86 -29.57
C ASN A 396 -0.50 -7.59 -28.80
N GLN A 397 0.63 -7.66 -29.50
CA GLN A 397 1.97 -7.42 -28.95
C GLN A 397 2.06 -6.08 -28.22
N MET A 398 1.20 -5.10 -28.57
CA MET A 398 1.10 -3.82 -27.87
C MET A 398 0.71 -3.98 -26.41
N PHE A 399 -0.40 -4.66 -26.09
CA PHE A 399 -0.86 -4.84 -24.69
C PHE A 399 0.16 -5.60 -23.86
N GLN A 400 0.74 -6.67 -24.42
CA GLN A 400 1.82 -7.44 -23.75
C GLN A 400 3.07 -6.59 -23.48
N THR A 401 3.39 -5.65 -24.37
CA THR A 401 4.53 -4.74 -24.20
C THR A 401 4.25 -3.73 -23.09
N ILE A 402 3.01 -3.21 -23.02
CA ILE A 402 2.55 -2.28 -21.99
C ILE A 402 2.53 -2.94 -20.61
N GLU A 403 2.06 -4.18 -20.50
CA GLU A 403 2.01 -4.94 -19.24
C GLU A 403 3.40 -5.15 -18.63
N LYS A 404 4.40 -5.46 -19.47
CA LYS A 404 5.80 -5.60 -19.05
C LYS A 404 6.41 -4.33 -18.46
N GLN A 405 5.80 -3.17 -18.69
CA GLN A 405 6.26 -1.90 -18.11
C GLN A 405 5.78 -1.69 -16.67
N ASN A 406 5.01 -2.63 -16.11
CA ASN A 406 4.55 -2.63 -14.72
C ASN A 406 3.88 -1.31 -14.28
N ARG A 407 3.02 -0.76 -15.16
CA ARG A 407 2.33 0.53 -14.96
C ARG A 407 1.28 0.52 -13.84
N TRP A 408 1.03 -0.63 -13.22
CA TRP A 408 -0.10 -0.91 -12.33
C TRP A 408 0.36 -1.16 -10.90
N VAL A 409 1.15 -0.24 -10.36
CA VAL A 409 1.59 -0.36 -8.98
C VAL A 409 0.48 0.14 -8.08
N ALA A 410 -0.16 -0.77 -7.35
CA ALA A 410 -1.09 -0.43 -6.30
C ALA A 410 -0.33 -0.03 -5.03
N ILE A 411 -0.70 1.09 -4.43
CA ILE A 411 -0.20 1.54 -3.13
C ILE A 411 -1.36 1.60 -2.14
N TYR A 412 -1.04 1.39 -0.87
CA TYR A 412 -1.98 1.63 0.20
C TYR A 412 -1.82 3.07 0.67
N LYS A 413 -2.82 3.91 0.39
CA LYS A 413 -2.79 5.34 0.71
C LYS A 413 -4.13 5.72 1.31
N ASN A 414 -4.11 6.54 2.36
CA ASN A 414 -5.33 6.98 3.05
C ASN A 414 -6.23 5.81 3.47
N GLY A 415 -5.64 4.66 3.84
CA GLY A 415 -6.38 3.48 4.28
C GLY A 415 -7.16 2.70 3.20
N TYR A 416 -6.93 2.98 1.91
CA TYR A 416 -7.47 2.17 0.82
C TYR A 416 -6.46 1.99 -0.31
N ILE A 417 -6.77 1.09 -1.25
CA ILE A 417 -5.90 0.79 -2.38
C ILE A 417 -6.07 1.88 -3.45
N GLN A 418 -4.97 2.52 -3.80
CA GLN A 418 -4.87 3.51 -4.88
C GLN A 418 -3.81 3.08 -5.89
N LEU A 419 -3.83 3.68 -7.08
CA LEU A 419 -2.73 3.56 -8.03
C LEU A 419 -1.61 4.52 -7.64
N ALA A 420 -0.37 4.04 -7.69
CA ALA A 420 0.81 4.85 -7.48
C ALA A 420 0.93 5.94 -8.55
N ASP A 421 1.59 7.03 -8.21
CA ASP A 421 1.97 8.04 -9.18
C ASP A 421 2.93 7.42 -10.21
N VAL A 422 2.70 7.71 -11.49
CA VAL A 422 3.49 7.23 -12.62
C VAL A 422 3.89 8.43 -13.46
N GLN A 423 5.20 8.59 -13.68
CA GLN A 423 5.74 9.58 -14.60
C GLN A 423 6.83 8.92 -15.45
N VAL A 424 6.42 8.43 -16.62
CA VAL A 424 7.31 7.83 -17.64
C VAL A 424 7.03 8.49 -18.99
N GLU A 425 7.92 8.32 -19.96
CA GLU A 425 7.77 8.99 -21.26
C GLU A 425 6.40 8.67 -21.90
N GLY A 426 5.61 9.72 -22.15
CA GLY A 426 4.27 9.63 -22.72
C GLY A 426 3.17 9.19 -21.76
N ILE A 427 3.45 9.01 -20.45
CA ILE A 427 2.44 8.65 -19.44
C ILE A 427 2.65 9.40 -18.13
N THR A 428 1.63 10.17 -17.75
CA THR A 428 1.61 10.96 -16.53
C THR A 428 0.33 10.68 -15.74
N TYR A 429 0.48 10.12 -14.56
CA TYR A 429 -0.59 9.90 -13.59
C TYR A 429 -0.11 10.37 -12.22
N ARG A 430 -0.78 11.34 -11.63
CA ARG A 430 -0.35 11.95 -10.37
C ARG A 430 -1.55 12.29 -9.51
N ASN A 431 -1.50 11.94 -8.22
CA ASN A 431 -2.57 12.23 -7.25
C ASN A 431 -3.96 11.78 -7.73
N GLY A 432 -4.05 10.61 -8.37
CA GLY A 432 -5.32 10.09 -8.88
C GLY A 432 -5.72 10.63 -10.26
N GLU A 433 -5.05 11.67 -10.78
CA GLU A 433 -5.38 12.34 -12.04
C GLU A 433 -4.52 11.81 -13.20
N ARG A 434 -5.16 11.46 -14.32
CA ARG A 434 -4.49 11.15 -15.59
C ARG A 434 -4.26 12.42 -16.40
N CYS A 435 -3.02 12.63 -16.85
CA CYS A 435 -2.56 13.80 -17.61
C CYS A 435 -2.89 15.13 -16.89
N PRO A 436 -2.34 15.33 -15.68
CA PRO A 436 -2.66 16.48 -14.85
C PRO A 436 -2.21 17.80 -15.47
N GLU A 437 -3.08 18.81 -15.42
CA GLU A 437 -2.80 20.19 -15.81
C GLU A 437 -3.27 21.18 -14.74
N GLU A 438 -2.69 22.38 -14.72
CA GLU A 438 -3.13 23.44 -13.80
C GLU A 438 -4.51 23.96 -14.21
N LEU A 439 -5.36 24.26 -13.22
CA LEU A 439 -6.68 24.85 -13.47
C LEU A 439 -6.50 26.30 -13.91
N SER A 440 -7.10 26.65 -15.05
CA SER A 440 -7.23 28.06 -15.44
C SER A 440 -8.26 28.74 -14.55
N GLU A 441 -7.87 29.87 -13.95
CA GLU A 441 -8.73 30.62 -13.03
C GLU A 441 -10.03 31.09 -13.73
N GLY A 442 -11.14 31.01 -13.00
CA GLY A 442 -12.43 31.52 -13.46
C GLY A 442 -13.20 30.62 -14.45
N LEU A 443 -12.61 29.51 -14.94
CA LEU A 443 -13.31 28.56 -15.82
C LEU A 443 -14.01 27.45 -15.03
N ASP A 444 -15.18 27.04 -15.49
CA ASP A 444 -15.87 25.85 -14.97
C ASP A 444 -15.08 24.58 -15.30
N THR A 445 -15.19 23.59 -14.43
CA THR A 445 -14.38 22.35 -14.53
C THR A 445 -15.27 21.14 -14.78
N ILE A 446 -14.84 20.30 -15.71
CA ILE A 446 -15.43 19.01 -16.00
C ILE A 446 -14.55 17.94 -15.34
N TYR A 447 -15.09 17.36 -14.29
CA TYR A 447 -14.48 16.24 -13.58
C TYR A 447 -15.01 14.94 -14.16
N ILE A 448 -14.12 13.99 -14.45
CA ILE A 448 -14.47 12.65 -14.93
C ILE A 448 -13.94 11.64 -13.93
N PHE A 449 -14.82 10.88 -13.31
CA PHE A 449 -14.48 9.78 -12.39
C PHE A 449 -14.90 8.46 -13.02
N GLY A 450 -13.96 7.53 -13.15
CA GLY A 450 -14.26 6.25 -13.80
C GLY A 450 -13.13 5.24 -13.77
N PRO A 451 -13.38 4.04 -14.32
CA PRO A 451 -12.49 2.89 -14.23
C PRO A 451 -11.28 3.03 -15.17
N CYS A 452 -10.67 1.92 -15.58
CA CYS A 452 -9.46 1.90 -16.41
C CYS A 452 -9.56 2.74 -17.70
N VAL A 453 -10.73 2.93 -18.30
CA VAL A 453 -10.88 3.80 -19.49
C VAL A 453 -10.58 5.28 -19.18
N VAL A 454 -10.84 5.72 -17.94
CA VAL A 454 -10.47 7.06 -17.46
C VAL A 454 -9.02 7.11 -17.03
N TRP A 455 -8.54 6.06 -16.38
CA TRP A 455 -7.12 5.93 -16.03
C TRP A 455 -6.19 5.85 -17.25
N GLY A 456 -6.65 5.22 -18.34
CA GLY A 456 -5.92 5.10 -19.60
C GLY A 456 -4.76 4.11 -19.58
N GLY A 457 -4.90 2.97 -18.90
CA GLY A 457 -3.81 2.02 -18.68
C GLY A 457 -3.01 1.55 -19.89
N TYR A 458 -3.68 1.47 -21.04
CA TYR A 458 -3.11 0.96 -22.28
C TYR A 458 -2.94 2.02 -23.36
N VAL A 459 -3.05 3.30 -22.98
CA VAL A 459 -2.91 4.43 -23.91
C VAL A 459 -1.84 5.40 -23.42
N SER A 460 -1.22 6.14 -24.34
CA SER A 460 -0.37 7.28 -24.01
C SER A 460 -1.21 8.49 -23.60
N ASP A 461 -0.56 9.50 -23.03
CA ASP A 461 -1.22 10.71 -22.53
C ASP A 461 -2.05 11.43 -23.60
N ASN A 462 -1.53 11.52 -24.83
CA ASN A 462 -2.22 12.13 -25.97
C ASN A 462 -3.45 11.34 -26.48
N GLU A 463 -3.65 10.12 -26.00
CA GLU A 463 -4.77 9.26 -26.31
C GLU A 463 -5.68 9.02 -25.09
N SER A 464 -5.35 9.61 -23.94
CA SER A 464 -6.18 9.53 -22.73
C SER A 464 -7.48 10.31 -22.91
N ILE A 465 -8.56 9.84 -22.28
CA ILE A 465 -9.88 10.50 -22.37
C ILE A 465 -9.83 11.96 -21.91
N GLY A 466 -9.07 12.27 -20.85
CA GLY A 466 -8.94 13.61 -20.31
C GLY A 466 -8.26 14.56 -21.29
N TYR A 467 -7.15 14.12 -21.91
CA TYR A 467 -6.45 14.91 -22.92
C TYR A 467 -7.30 15.13 -24.18
N LEU A 468 -7.94 14.07 -24.68
CA LEU A 468 -8.78 14.13 -25.87
C LEU A 468 -9.97 15.07 -25.67
N LEU A 469 -10.65 14.97 -24.52
CA LEU A 469 -11.77 15.86 -24.19
C LEU A 469 -11.30 17.31 -24.06
N ARG A 470 -10.17 17.55 -23.38
CA ARG A 470 -9.56 18.88 -23.25
C ARG A 470 -9.28 19.51 -24.61
N LYS A 471 -8.71 18.73 -25.55
CA LYS A 471 -8.46 19.16 -26.92
C LYS A 471 -9.75 19.55 -27.66
N ARG A 472 -10.85 18.84 -27.39
CA ARG A 472 -12.15 19.06 -28.04
C ARG A 472 -12.88 20.28 -27.48
N VAL A 473 -12.92 20.44 -26.16
CA VAL A 473 -13.61 21.56 -25.49
C VAL A 473 -12.83 22.88 -25.60
N GLY A 474 -11.53 22.82 -25.89
CA GLY A 474 -10.70 24.00 -26.06
C GLY A 474 -10.34 24.68 -24.74
N ARG A 475 -10.22 26.01 -24.76
CA ARG A 475 -9.76 26.82 -23.60
C ARG A 475 -10.90 27.40 -22.76
N ASP A 476 -12.14 27.01 -23.04
CA ASP A 476 -13.31 27.56 -22.35
C ASP A 476 -13.64 26.83 -21.05
N PHE A 477 -13.11 25.61 -20.86
CA PHE A 477 -13.37 24.76 -19.70
C PHE A 477 -12.09 24.07 -19.22
N ASN A 478 -12.02 23.83 -17.91
CA ASN A 478 -11.02 22.93 -17.35
C ASN A 478 -11.52 21.47 -17.49
N VAL A 479 -10.61 20.52 -17.71
CA VAL A 479 -10.93 19.08 -17.74
C VAL A 479 -9.98 18.31 -16.85
N LYS A 480 -10.57 17.53 -15.92
CA LYS A 480 -9.88 16.72 -14.92
C LYS A 480 -10.37 15.28 -14.99
N ALA A 481 -9.46 14.33 -15.21
CA ALA A 481 -9.79 12.91 -15.36
C ALA A 481 -9.17 12.07 -14.24
N TYR A 482 -10.00 11.52 -13.36
CA TYR A 482 -9.62 10.71 -12.20
C TYR A 482 -9.92 9.24 -12.46
N GLY A 483 -8.86 8.49 -12.76
CA GLY A 483 -8.93 7.07 -13.07
C GLY A 483 -8.85 6.23 -11.81
N VAL A 484 -10.00 5.83 -11.26
CA VAL A 484 -10.09 5.13 -9.97
C VAL A 484 -10.91 3.85 -10.07
N GLY A 485 -10.62 2.91 -9.18
CA GLY A 485 -11.44 1.70 -9.05
C GLY A 485 -12.84 2.05 -8.55
N TRP A 486 -13.83 1.28 -9.00
CA TRP A 486 -15.24 1.39 -8.58
C TRP A 486 -15.42 1.43 -7.06
N ASN A 487 -14.60 0.65 -6.37
CA ASN A 487 -14.70 0.44 -4.93
C ASN A 487 -14.24 1.65 -4.10
N TYR A 488 -13.70 2.70 -4.74
CA TYR A 488 -13.21 3.88 -4.03
C TYR A 488 -13.65 5.21 -4.66
N MET A 489 -14.51 5.17 -5.68
CA MET A 489 -14.88 6.36 -6.45
C MET A 489 -15.60 7.41 -5.61
N ASN A 490 -16.47 6.99 -4.69
CA ASN A 490 -17.14 7.88 -3.74
C ASN A 490 -16.13 8.64 -2.86
N TYR A 491 -15.08 7.97 -2.35
CA TYR A 491 -14.00 8.62 -1.59
C TYR A 491 -13.27 9.65 -2.44
N THR A 492 -12.88 9.27 -3.67
CA THR A 492 -12.18 10.17 -4.59
C THR A 492 -13.02 11.39 -4.95
N ILE A 493 -14.33 11.25 -5.20
CA ILE A 493 -15.20 12.41 -5.46
C ILE A 493 -15.19 13.37 -4.25
N ARG A 494 -15.25 12.83 -3.02
CA ARG A 494 -15.28 13.62 -1.77
C ARG A 494 -13.95 14.32 -1.46
N GLU A 495 -12.82 13.86 -2.01
CA GLU A 495 -11.52 14.52 -1.89
C GLU A 495 -11.42 15.85 -2.66
N HIS A 496 -12.40 16.16 -3.51
CA HIS A 496 -12.36 17.33 -4.39
C HIS A 496 -13.26 18.48 -3.88
N GLU A 497 -12.79 19.69 -4.19
CA GLU A 497 -13.55 20.92 -4.05
C GLU A 497 -14.26 21.19 -5.37
N PHE A 498 -15.56 21.45 -5.31
CA PHE A 498 -16.38 21.81 -6.47
C PHE A 498 -16.93 23.23 -6.31
N LYS A 499 -17.34 23.83 -7.41
CA LYS A 499 -18.08 25.09 -7.41
C LYS A 499 -19.31 25.01 -8.31
N PRO A 500 -20.32 25.84 -8.06
CA PRO A 500 -21.47 25.94 -8.97
C PRO A 500 -21.00 26.31 -10.37
N GLY A 501 -21.52 25.61 -11.38
CA GLY A 501 -21.02 25.69 -12.76
C GLY A 501 -20.23 24.46 -13.19
N ASP A 502 -19.52 23.81 -12.27
CA ASP A 502 -18.79 22.57 -12.57
C ASP A 502 -19.73 21.45 -13.01
N SER A 503 -19.16 20.50 -13.76
CA SER A 503 -19.83 19.26 -14.17
C SER A 503 -19.03 18.05 -13.70
N VAL A 504 -19.72 17.03 -13.21
CA VAL A 504 -19.14 15.78 -12.70
C VAL A 504 -19.71 14.63 -13.52
N VAL A 505 -18.84 14.00 -14.31
CA VAL A 505 -19.12 12.81 -15.11
C VAL A 505 -18.69 11.59 -14.31
N ILE A 506 -19.62 10.68 -14.08
CA ILE A 506 -19.46 9.50 -13.25
C ILE A 506 -19.78 8.30 -14.12
N PHE A 507 -18.83 7.39 -14.31
CA PHE A 507 -19.18 6.07 -14.80
C PHE A 507 -19.93 5.36 -13.66
N ALA A 508 -21.07 4.73 -13.93
CA ALA A 508 -21.83 3.92 -12.96
C ALA A 508 -21.28 2.51 -12.95
N ALA A 509 -21.12 1.84 -11.82
CA ALA A 509 -20.72 0.43 -11.86
C ALA A 509 -21.93 -0.52 -12.01
N ASP A 510 -23.04 -0.21 -11.34
CA ASP A 510 -24.32 -0.91 -11.41
C ASP A 510 -25.43 0.08 -11.79
N ARG A 511 -25.84 0.04 -13.06
CA ARG A 511 -26.94 0.87 -13.58
C ARG A 511 -28.23 0.73 -12.77
N GLN A 512 -28.52 -0.45 -12.22
CA GLN A 512 -29.78 -0.70 -11.51
C GLN A 512 -29.93 0.22 -10.30
N VAL A 513 -28.81 0.55 -9.64
CA VAL A 513 -28.79 1.48 -8.51
C VAL A 513 -29.32 2.85 -8.93
N TYR A 514 -28.85 3.37 -10.06
CA TYR A 514 -29.25 4.69 -10.55
C TYR A 514 -30.68 4.68 -11.11
N ASP A 515 -31.07 3.63 -11.85
CA ASP A 515 -32.42 3.45 -12.37
C ASP A 515 -33.47 3.41 -11.24
N LEU A 516 -33.20 2.67 -10.14
CA LEU A 516 -34.06 2.60 -8.95
C LEU A 516 -34.18 3.95 -8.22
N ASN A 517 -33.17 4.82 -8.35
CA ASN A 517 -33.14 6.15 -7.76
C ASN A 517 -33.58 7.25 -8.74
N HIS A 518 -34.13 6.87 -9.91
CA HIS A 518 -34.60 7.79 -10.95
C HIS A 518 -33.51 8.76 -11.46
N ILE A 519 -32.25 8.34 -11.43
CA ILE A 519 -31.12 9.11 -11.98
C ILE A 519 -30.88 8.64 -13.42
N PRO A 520 -30.94 9.54 -14.43
CA PRO A 520 -30.69 9.15 -15.81
C PRO A 520 -29.28 8.60 -16.02
N VAL A 521 -29.20 7.41 -16.63
CA VAL A 521 -27.93 6.79 -17.03
C VAL A 521 -27.81 6.76 -18.56
N PHE A 522 -26.80 7.44 -19.08
CA PHE A 522 -26.57 7.59 -20.51
C PHE A 522 -25.84 6.39 -21.10
N ASP A 523 -26.44 5.79 -22.13
CA ASP A 523 -25.85 4.67 -22.86
C ASP A 523 -24.67 5.12 -23.72
N ILE A 524 -23.52 4.48 -23.51
CA ILE A 524 -22.30 4.67 -24.30
C ILE A 524 -21.94 3.43 -25.15
N MET A 525 -22.73 2.36 -25.08
CA MET A 525 -22.43 1.06 -25.67
C MET A 525 -22.39 1.07 -27.21
N ASP A 526 -23.02 2.05 -27.84
CA ASP A 526 -22.98 2.21 -29.30
C ASP A 526 -21.58 2.55 -29.83
N VAL A 527 -20.70 3.06 -28.97
CA VAL A 527 -19.27 3.28 -29.31
C VAL A 527 -18.63 1.98 -29.77
N TRP A 528 -18.73 0.92 -28.96
CA TRP A 528 -18.12 -0.37 -29.24
C TRP A 528 -18.64 -1.02 -30.53
N LYS A 529 -19.92 -0.82 -30.85
CA LYS A 529 -20.51 -1.32 -32.12
C LYS A 529 -19.90 -0.70 -33.37
N LYS A 530 -19.39 0.53 -33.26
CA LYS A 530 -18.85 1.31 -34.39
C LYS A 530 -17.35 1.06 -34.61
N VAL A 531 -16.63 0.52 -33.62
CA VAL A 531 -15.20 0.22 -33.73
C VAL A 531 -15.00 -1.00 -34.64
N MET A 532 -14.36 -0.80 -35.78
CA MET A 532 -14.01 -1.89 -36.69
C MET A 532 -13.04 -2.86 -36.00
N ASN A 533 -13.26 -4.17 -36.17
CA ASN A 533 -12.42 -5.21 -35.57
C ASN A 533 -12.20 -5.06 -34.05
N LEU A 534 -13.22 -4.60 -33.31
CA LEU A 534 -13.16 -4.28 -31.87
C LEU A 534 -12.30 -5.23 -31.00
N LYS A 535 -12.27 -6.54 -31.32
CA LYS A 535 -11.46 -7.55 -30.63
C LYS A 535 -9.95 -7.24 -30.60
N VAL A 536 -9.40 -6.52 -31.58
CA VAL A 536 -7.96 -6.16 -31.59
C VAL A 536 -7.64 -4.96 -30.71
N HIS A 537 -8.67 -4.19 -30.35
CA HIS A 537 -8.62 -2.95 -29.58
C HIS A 537 -8.98 -3.13 -28.09
N ILE A 538 -9.33 -4.35 -27.69
CA ILE A 538 -9.65 -4.74 -26.32
C ILE A 538 -8.66 -5.81 -25.86
N ARG A 539 -8.13 -5.66 -24.63
CA ARG A 539 -7.30 -6.69 -23.98
C ARG A 539 -8.14 -7.90 -23.56
N ASP A 540 -9.07 -7.66 -22.65
CA ASP A 540 -9.85 -8.67 -21.92
C ASP A 540 -11.25 -8.12 -21.56
N LEU A 541 -11.32 -6.85 -21.17
CA LEU A 541 -12.55 -6.13 -20.83
C LEU A 541 -12.66 -4.85 -21.65
N PRO A 542 -13.85 -4.37 -22.02
CA PRO A 542 -13.93 -3.28 -23.00
C PRO A 542 -13.56 -1.89 -22.46
N TYR A 543 -13.31 -1.77 -21.15
CA TYR A 543 -12.62 -0.62 -20.52
C TYR A 543 -11.09 -0.82 -20.38
N HIS A 544 -10.58 -2.01 -20.71
CA HIS A 544 -9.16 -2.31 -20.91
C HIS A 544 -8.86 -2.26 -22.41
N CYS A 545 -8.88 -1.04 -22.95
CA CYS A 545 -8.87 -0.79 -24.37
C CYS A 545 -7.77 0.18 -24.79
N ASP A 546 -7.52 0.24 -26.09
CA ASP A 546 -6.54 1.15 -26.69
C ASP A 546 -7.13 2.53 -27.07
N GLY A 547 -6.34 3.32 -27.80
CA GLY A 547 -6.68 4.68 -28.22
C GLY A 547 -7.86 4.77 -29.19
N GLU A 548 -8.15 3.73 -30.00
CA GLU A 548 -9.30 3.75 -30.92
C GLU A 548 -10.62 3.73 -30.14
N VAL A 549 -10.75 2.80 -29.20
CA VAL A 549 -11.94 2.72 -28.34
C VAL A 549 -12.02 3.96 -27.44
N THR A 550 -10.90 4.40 -26.88
CA THR A 550 -10.86 5.57 -25.98
C THR A 550 -11.33 6.85 -26.71
N ARG A 551 -10.97 7.04 -27.98
CA ARG A 551 -11.47 8.15 -28.81
C ARG A 551 -12.97 8.09 -29.03
N GLY A 552 -13.52 6.91 -29.31
CA GLY A 552 -14.97 6.73 -29.44
C GLY A 552 -15.72 7.02 -28.14
N VAL A 553 -15.16 6.59 -26.99
CA VAL A 553 -15.75 6.86 -25.67
C VAL A 553 -15.70 8.35 -25.36
N GLU A 554 -14.57 9.01 -25.59
CA GLU A 554 -14.43 10.46 -25.44
C GLU A 554 -15.45 11.23 -26.27
N GLU A 555 -15.60 10.88 -27.55
CA GLU A 555 -16.55 11.56 -28.44
C GLU A 555 -17.99 11.42 -27.91
N LYS A 556 -18.36 10.23 -27.42
CA LYS A 556 -19.68 10.01 -26.84
C LYS A 556 -19.88 10.78 -25.54
N VAL A 557 -18.87 10.83 -24.67
CA VAL A 557 -18.89 11.63 -23.44
C VAL A 557 -19.08 13.11 -23.78
N PHE A 558 -18.35 13.63 -24.77
CA PHE A 558 -18.53 15.00 -25.23
C PHE A 558 -19.96 15.27 -25.71
N GLN A 559 -20.50 14.41 -26.57
CA GLN A 559 -21.88 14.55 -27.08
C GLN A 559 -22.92 14.57 -25.95
N ILE A 560 -22.75 13.70 -24.95
CA ILE A 560 -23.64 13.65 -23.78
C ILE A 560 -23.51 14.95 -22.99
N CYS A 561 -22.29 15.37 -22.65
CA CYS A 561 -22.02 16.62 -21.95
C CYS A 561 -22.59 17.84 -22.69
N GLU A 562 -22.48 17.87 -24.02
CA GLU A 562 -23.04 18.93 -24.86
C GLU A 562 -24.58 18.94 -24.82
N SER A 563 -25.21 17.77 -24.99
CA SER A 563 -26.67 17.63 -24.92
C SER A 563 -27.24 18.00 -23.56
N GLU A 564 -26.46 17.75 -22.51
CA GLU A 564 -26.77 18.10 -21.13
C GLU A 564 -26.35 19.54 -20.77
N GLY A 565 -25.83 20.32 -21.71
CA GLY A 565 -25.50 21.73 -21.48
C GLY A 565 -24.36 21.95 -20.49
N CYS A 566 -23.43 21.00 -20.33
CA CYS A 566 -22.22 21.17 -19.52
C CYS A 566 -21.30 22.26 -20.04
N PHE A 567 -21.39 22.59 -21.34
CA PHE A 567 -20.59 23.62 -21.99
C PHE A 567 -21.31 24.97 -22.09
N GLN A 568 -22.47 25.12 -21.47
CA GLN A 568 -23.21 26.38 -21.49
C GLN A 568 -22.77 27.26 -20.31
N LYS A 569 -22.38 28.51 -20.60
CA LYS A 569 -22.09 29.51 -19.56
C LYS A 569 -23.36 29.80 -18.77
N LYS A 570 -23.41 29.35 -17.51
CA LYS A 570 -24.50 29.65 -16.60
C LYS A 570 -24.34 31.08 -16.06
N GLU A 571 -25.45 31.71 -15.67
CA GLU A 571 -25.45 33.01 -14.98
C GLU A 571 -24.46 33.01 -13.80
N ASP A 572 -24.01 34.21 -13.42
CA ASP A 572 -22.94 34.43 -12.46
C ASP A 572 -23.25 33.89 -11.05
N LEU A 573 -23.06 32.58 -10.87
CA LEU A 573 -23.17 31.88 -9.60
C LEU A 573 -21.86 31.94 -8.79
N ARG A 574 -20.87 32.74 -9.21
CA ARG A 574 -19.53 32.83 -8.58
C ARG A 574 -19.57 33.34 -7.13
N ASN A 575 -20.69 33.92 -6.71
CA ASN A 575 -20.94 34.36 -5.32
C ASN A 575 -21.43 33.24 -4.37
N LYS A 576 -21.65 32.02 -4.85
CA LYS A 576 -22.00 30.87 -4.00
C LYS A 576 -20.73 30.21 -3.45
N SER A 577 -20.80 29.78 -2.19
CA SER A 577 -19.69 29.11 -1.50
C SER A 577 -19.27 27.83 -2.24
N LYS A 578 -17.97 27.58 -2.27
CA LYS A 578 -17.40 26.31 -2.75
C LYS A 578 -17.99 25.12 -1.98
N ILE A 579 -18.04 23.99 -2.65
CA ILE A 579 -18.69 22.76 -2.23
C ILE A 579 -17.61 21.78 -1.81
N HIS A 580 -17.76 21.26 -0.61
CA HIS A 580 -16.82 20.34 -0.01
C HIS A 580 -17.54 19.21 0.71
N PHE A 581 -16.93 18.04 0.68
CA PHE A 581 -17.30 16.92 1.52
C PHE A 581 -16.24 16.85 2.64
N GLY A 582 -16.64 17.20 3.86
CA GLY A 582 -15.77 17.09 5.03
C GLY A 582 -15.06 18.35 5.51
N PHE A 583 -14.13 18.14 6.43
CA PHE A 583 -13.28 19.19 6.99
C PHE A 583 -12.10 19.44 6.06
N TRP A 584 -12.17 20.53 5.30
CA TRP A 584 -11.03 21.05 4.54
C TRP A 584 -10.05 21.80 5.46
N ASP A 585 -9.59 21.13 6.50
CA ASP A 585 -8.39 21.55 7.22
C ASP A 585 -7.26 20.68 6.66
N ARG A 586 -6.56 21.20 5.63
CA ARG A 586 -5.42 20.56 4.93
C ARG A 586 -4.72 19.58 5.86
N ARG A 587 -4.76 18.26 5.59
CA ARG A 587 -4.07 17.16 6.33
C ARG A 587 -3.12 17.76 7.37
N ARG A 588 -3.60 18.00 8.59
CA ARG A 588 -2.73 18.55 9.63
C ARG A 588 -1.80 17.42 10.02
N VAL A 589 -0.69 17.29 9.31
CA VAL A 589 0.52 16.69 9.91
C VAL A 589 0.64 17.39 11.24
N GLU A 590 0.55 16.65 12.34
CA GLU A 590 0.56 17.26 13.67
C GLU A 590 1.94 17.88 13.86
N ILE A 591 2.06 19.18 13.55
CA ILE A 591 3.35 19.87 13.57
C ILE A 591 3.73 20.03 15.03
N PRO A 592 4.79 19.33 15.51
CA PRO A 592 5.21 19.47 16.90
C PRO A 592 5.53 20.94 17.19
N GLN A 593 5.23 21.42 18.40
CA GLN A 593 5.44 22.82 18.76
C GLN A 593 6.90 23.27 18.52
N GLY A 594 7.87 22.37 18.72
CA GLY A 594 9.28 22.60 18.43
C GLY A 594 9.56 22.83 16.95
N MET A 595 8.92 22.06 16.05
CA MET A 595 9.06 22.22 14.60
C MET A 595 8.48 23.55 14.13
N ARG A 596 7.33 23.99 14.68
CA ARG A 596 6.77 25.32 14.36
C ARG A 596 7.73 26.45 14.69
N LYS A 597 8.37 26.39 15.87
CA LYS A 597 9.38 27.39 16.27
C LYS A 597 10.58 27.38 15.33
N TRP A 598 11.05 26.19 14.95
CA TRP A 598 12.16 26.04 14.01
C TRP A 598 11.79 26.61 12.62
N LEU A 599 10.63 26.26 12.05
CA LEU A 599 10.15 26.79 10.76
C LEU A 599 10.14 28.33 10.74
N VAL A 600 9.61 28.96 11.80
CA VAL A 600 9.62 30.43 11.94
C VAL A 600 11.05 30.98 11.93
N SER A 601 12.00 30.29 12.57
CA SER A 601 13.40 30.74 12.63
C SER A 601 14.14 30.66 11.29
N VAL A 602 13.74 29.72 10.42
CA VAL A 602 14.37 29.48 9.10
C VAL A 602 13.56 30.06 7.93
N GLN A 603 12.35 30.56 8.17
CA GLN A 603 11.47 31.10 7.12
C GLN A 603 12.11 32.24 6.32
N LYS A 604 12.97 33.05 6.97
CA LYS A 604 13.74 34.12 6.33
C LYS A 604 14.69 33.64 5.23
N GLU A 605 15.05 32.36 5.23
CA GLU A 605 15.93 31.74 4.23
C GLU A 605 15.15 31.29 2.97
N LYS A 606 13.81 31.36 2.99
CA LYS A 606 12.98 31.04 1.83
C LYS A 606 13.14 32.11 0.74
N ILE A 607 13.38 31.66 -0.48
CA ILE A 607 13.50 32.51 -1.67
C ILE A 607 12.16 32.50 -2.38
N GLN A 608 11.63 33.68 -2.69
CA GLN A 608 10.31 33.87 -3.31
C GLN A 608 10.41 33.96 -4.83
N GLY A 609 9.34 33.62 -5.55
CA GLY A 609 9.24 33.82 -7.00
C GLY A 609 10.05 32.83 -7.83
N VAL A 610 10.37 31.66 -7.26
CA VAL A 610 11.20 30.62 -7.88
C VAL A 610 10.32 29.56 -8.53
N LYS A 611 10.67 29.06 -9.72
CA LYS A 611 9.84 28.09 -10.45
C LYS A 611 10.14 26.64 -10.04
N LYS A 612 11.40 26.34 -9.74
CA LYS A 612 11.82 24.99 -9.36
C LYS A 612 12.83 25.01 -8.22
N THR A 613 12.42 24.50 -7.07
CA THR A 613 13.28 24.41 -5.88
C THR A 613 13.60 22.95 -5.56
N GLY A 614 14.83 22.72 -5.11
CA GLY A 614 15.31 21.40 -4.72
C GLY A 614 15.77 21.38 -3.28
N ALA A 615 15.92 20.18 -2.71
CA ALA A 615 16.52 20.00 -1.41
C ALA A 615 17.51 18.83 -1.36
N ILE A 616 18.58 18.98 -0.57
CA ILE A 616 19.41 17.88 -0.10
C ILE A 616 19.40 17.91 1.43
N VAL A 617 19.32 16.74 2.04
CA VAL A 617 19.60 16.57 3.48
C VAL A 617 20.94 15.85 3.62
N MET A 618 21.89 16.42 4.38
CA MET A 618 23.24 15.87 4.49
C MET A 618 23.84 16.05 5.89
N ASN A 619 24.61 15.04 6.33
CA ASN A 619 25.32 15.09 7.61
C ASN A 619 26.69 15.80 7.50
N CYS A 620 27.44 15.59 6.42
CA CYS A 620 28.74 16.26 6.16
C CYS A 620 29.77 16.10 7.29
N ASN A 621 30.12 14.85 7.64
CA ASN A 621 30.98 14.51 8.76
C ASN A 621 32.36 13.93 8.32
N PRO A 622 33.25 14.68 7.63
CA PRO A 622 33.21 16.11 7.30
C PRO A 622 32.66 16.39 5.89
N PHE A 623 32.62 17.66 5.47
CA PHE A 623 32.34 18.03 4.07
C PHE A 623 33.45 17.51 3.14
N THR A 624 33.09 16.90 2.01
CA THR A 624 34.05 16.24 1.10
C THR A 624 33.81 16.67 -0.35
N LYS A 625 34.75 16.36 -1.24
CA LYS A 625 34.56 16.51 -2.69
C LYS A 625 33.38 15.68 -3.23
N GLY A 626 32.96 14.64 -2.51
CA GLY A 626 31.76 13.86 -2.82
C GLY A 626 30.48 14.65 -2.54
N HIS A 627 30.39 15.27 -1.36
CA HIS A 627 29.27 16.17 -1.02
C HIS A 627 29.21 17.36 -1.98
N ARG A 628 30.35 17.99 -2.27
CA ARG A 628 30.48 19.07 -3.25
C ARG A 628 29.89 18.68 -4.61
N TYR A 629 30.25 17.50 -5.12
CA TYR A 629 29.73 17.02 -6.40
C TYR A 629 28.21 16.81 -6.39
N LEU A 630 27.66 16.21 -5.33
CA LEU A 630 26.22 16.04 -5.19
C LEU A 630 25.49 17.39 -5.26
N ILE A 631 26.03 18.41 -4.59
CA ILE A 631 25.49 19.77 -4.59
C ILE A 631 25.58 20.39 -5.98
N GLU A 632 26.73 20.33 -6.64
CA GLU A 632 26.93 20.87 -7.99
C GLU A 632 25.96 20.26 -9.01
N GLU A 633 25.78 18.93 -9.00
CA GLU A 633 24.89 18.24 -9.93
C GLU A 633 23.41 18.53 -9.64
N SER A 634 23.05 18.67 -8.36
CA SER A 634 21.68 18.99 -7.95
C SER A 634 21.34 20.45 -8.27
N ALA A 635 22.25 21.38 -7.99
CA ALA A 635 22.07 22.81 -8.20
C ALA A 635 21.87 23.19 -9.66
N LYS A 636 22.42 22.41 -10.61
CA LYS A 636 22.19 22.58 -12.05
C LYS A 636 20.75 22.25 -12.50
N LYS A 637 19.98 21.53 -11.67
CA LYS A 637 18.66 20.99 -12.03
C LYS A 637 17.49 21.79 -11.47
N VAL A 638 17.79 22.81 -10.65
CA VAL A 638 16.83 23.64 -9.92
C VAL A 638 17.27 25.09 -9.93
N ASP A 639 16.33 26.00 -9.78
CA ASP A 639 16.60 27.43 -9.67
C ASP A 639 17.19 27.77 -8.30
N VAL A 640 16.74 27.11 -7.24
CA VAL A 640 17.28 27.22 -5.86
C VAL A 640 17.40 25.84 -5.24
N LEU A 641 18.54 25.58 -4.60
CA LEU A 641 18.81 24.34 -3.88
C LEU A 641 18.96 24.61 -2.38
N TYR A 642 18.06 24.05 -1.58
CA TYR A 642 18.16 24.06 -0.13
C TYR A 642 19.02 22.91 0.38
N ILE A 643 19.96 23.19 1.27
CA ILE A 643 20.77 22.17 1.95
C ILE A 643 20.39 22.18 3.42
N PHE A 644 19.73 21.13 3.87
CA PHE A 644 19.47 20.89 5.29
C PHE A 644 20.64 20.12 5.91
N VAL A 645 21.38 20.78 6.80
CA VAL A 645 22.51 20.17 7.51
C VAL A 645 22.02 19.55 8.81
N VAL A 646 22.18 18.23 8.94
CA VAL A 646 21.67 17.45 10.09
C VAL A 646 22.25 17.97 11.40
N GLU A 647 21.42 18.38 12.36
CA GLU A 647 21.87 18.99 13.62
C GLU A 647 22.32 17.98 14.70
N GLU A 648 21.95 16.70 14.59
CA GLU A 648 22.26 15.69 15.62
C GLU A 648 23.78 15.59 15.90
N ASN A 649 24.16 15.86 17.16
CA ASN A 649 25.56 15.90 17.62
C ASN A 649 26.09 14.52 18.05
N LYS A 650 25.78 13.47 17.27
CA LYS A 650 26.32 12.10 17.42
C LYS A 650 27.41 11.77 16.39
N SER A 651 28.07 12.81 15.87
CA SER A 651 29.08 12.72 14.80
C SER A 651 30.51 12.92 15.34
N PHE A 652 31.52 12.70 14.49
CA PHE A 652 32.93 12.93 14.86
C PHE A 652 33.27 14.42 14.91
N PHE A 653 32.66 15.21 14.01
CA PHE A 653 32.70 16.66 14.02
C PHE A 653 31.43 17.23 14.66
N SER A 654 31.57 18.34 15.39
CA SER A 654 30.43 19.09 15.94
C SER A 654 29.52 19.62 14.83
N PHE A 655 28.24 19.88 15.13
CA PHE A 655 27.32 20.50 14.17
C PHE A 655 27.86 21.85 13.67
N GLU A 656 28.39 22.67 14.57
CA GLU A 656 28.96 23.97 14.29
C GLU A 656 30.08 23.87 13.24
N ASP A 657 30.99 22.90 13.39
CA ASP A 657 32.05 22.66 12.42
C ASP A 657 31.51 22.10 11.11
N ARG A 658 30.51 21.21 11.16
CA ARG A 658 29.94 20.61 9.94
C ARG A 658 29.23 21.64 9.08
N ILE A 659 28.41 22.50 9.67
CA ILE A 659 27.70 23.54 8.91
C ILE A 659 28.68 24.59 8.37
N GLU A 660 29.75 24.91 9.10
CA GLU A 660 30.77 25.84 8.63
C GLU A 660 31.58 25.26 7.47
N MET A 661 31.98 23.99 7.55
CA MET A 661 32.62 23.30 6.44
C MET A 661 31.73 23.22 5.19
N VAL A 662 30.40 23.10 5.36
CA VAL A 662 29.44 23.17 4.24
C VAL A 662 29.47 24.57 3.61
N ARG A 663 29.36 25.63 4.41
CA ARG A 663 29.38 27.03 3.91
C ARG A 663 30.67 27.36 3.17
N LEU A 664 31.82 27.01 3.74
CA LEU A 664 33.12 27.15 3.07
C LEU A 664 33.15 26.39 1.75
N GLY A 665 32.63 25.16 1.79
CA GLY A 665 32.62 24.24 0.66
C GLY A 665 31.62 24.57 -0.45
N ILE A 666 30.76 25.57 -0.29
CA ILE A 666 29.77 26.00 -1.31
C ILE A 666 29.80 27.52 -1.57
N SER A 667 30.78 28.24 -1.01
CA SER A 667 30.86 29.71 -1.05
C SER A 667 30.84 30.33 -2.45
N ASP A 668 31.18 29.56 -3.48
CA ASP A 668 31.18 29.94 -4.90
C ASP A 668 29.94 29.47 -5.68
N ILE A 669 28.94 28.86 -5.05
CA ILE A 669 27.69 28.42 -5.70
C ILE A 669 26.54 29.35 -5.30
N GLU A 670 26.10 30.19 -6.23
CA GLU A 670 25.18 31.30 -5.96
C GLU A 670 23.74 30.87 -5.63
N ASN A 671 23.26 29.75 -6.21
CA ASN A 671 21.86 29.33 -6.09
C ASN A 671 21.60 28.30 -4.98
N VAL A 672 22.47 28.26 -3.96
CA VAL A 672 22.41 27.29 -2.87
C VAL A 672 22.20 28.01 -1.53
N VAL A 673 21.24 27.53 -0.74
CA VAL A 673 20.93 28.08 0.59
C VAL A 673 21.13 27.00 1.65
N VAL A 674 21.92 27.28 2.69
CA VAL A 674 22.24 26.32 3.76
C VAL A 674 21.38 26.60 4.98
N ILE A 675 20.65 25.57 5.43
CA ILE A 675 19.69 25.65 6.52
C ILE A 675 20.02 24.60 7.60
N PRO A 676 20.09 24.98 8.89
CA PRO A 676 20.12 24.02 10.00
C PRO A 676 18.85 23.15 10.00
N SER A 677 18.99 21.83 10.07
CA SER A 677 17.86 20.90 9.90
C SER A 677 16.86 20.86 11.07
N GLY A 678 17.21 21.44 12.21
CA GLY A 678 16.50 21.26 13.47
C GLY A 678 16.49 19.79 13.93
N LYS A 679 15.58 19.51 14.87
CA LYS A 679 15.41 18.19 15.51
C LYS A 679 14.41 17.28 14.79
N TYR A 680 14.02 17.58 13.56
CA TYR A 680 12.89 16.91 12.90
C TYR A 680 13.18 16.49 11.45
N ILE A 681 14.46 16.41 11.08
CA ILE A 681 14.92 15.86 9.81
C ILE A 681 16.12 14.96 10.13
N ILE A 682 16.00 13.65 9.87
CA ILE A 682 17.02 12.63 10.18
C ILE A 682 17.55 12.81 11.61
N SER A 683 16.63 12.88 12.58
CA SER A 683 16.96 13.03 14.00
C SER A 683 16.65 11.76 14.77
N SER A 684 17.18 11.65 15.99
CA SER A 684 16.80 10.57 16.89
C SER A 684 15.30 10.54 17.25
N GLU A 685 14.57 11.65 17.06
CA GLU A 685 13.13 11.77 17.34
C GLU A 685 12.27 11.30 16.16
N THR A 686 12.70 11.54 14.92
CA THR A 686 11.92 11.22 13.71
C THR A 686 12.42 9.99 12.97
N LEU A 687 13.64 9.55 13.26
CA LEU A 687 14.30 8.43 12.60
C LEU A 687 15.22 7.65 13.56
N PRO A 688 14.64 6.92 14.55
CA PRO A 688 15.41 6.13 15.51
C PRO A 688 16.29 5.08 14.80
N GLY A 689 17.53 4.91 15.28
CA GLY A 689 18.48 3.92 14.72
C GLY A 689 19.31 4.40 13.51
N TYR A 690 19.02 5.57 12.90
CA TYR A 690 19.80 6.07 11.76
C TYR A 690 21.29 6.36 12.08
N PHE A 691 21.63 6.65 13.34
CA PHE A 691 23.01 6.92 13.75
C PHE A 691 23.77 5.67 14.21
N GLU A 692 23.11 4.51 14.26
CA GLU A 692 23.68 3.23 14.70
C GLU A 692 24.16 2.36 13.50
N LYS A 693 24.16 2.93 12.28
CA LYS A 693 24.54 2.24 11.03
C LYS A 693 25.95 1.66 11.02
N ASP A 694 26.89 2.30 11.73
CA ASP A 694 28.27 1.81 11.83
C ASP A 694 28.38 0.56 12.73
N GLU A 695 27.34 0.24 13.52
CA GLU A 695 27.29 -0.89 14.46
C GLU A 695 26.36 -2.03 14.00
N ASN A 696 25.33 -1.75 13.19
CA ASN A 696 24.34 -2.76 12.78
C ASN A 696 23.78 -2.54 11.35
N ASN A 697 24.39 -3.19 10.35
CA ASN A 697 24.00 -3.08 8.93
C ASN A 697 22.70 -3.82 8.54
N ASP A 698 22.08 -4.57 9.45
CA ASP A 698 20.84 -5.33 9.22
C ASP A 698 19.58 -4.67 9.85
N LEU A 699 19.67 -3.40 10.26
CA LEU A 699 18.53 -2.67 10.83
C LEU A 699 17.43 -2.43 9.77
N GLU A 700 16.21 -2.89 10.03
CA GLU A 700 15.02 -2.45 9.28
C GLU A 700 14.70 -1.01 9.70
N LEU A 701 14.81 -0.08 8.75
CA LEU A 701 14.58 1.34 9.01
C LEU A 701 13.15 1.69 8.60
N ASP A 702 12.38 2.31 9.49
CA ASP A 702 11.13 2.99 9.13
C ASP A 702 11.36 4.50 9.16
N ALA A 703 11.28 5.12 7.98
CA ALA A 703 11.45 6.55 7.77
C ALA A 703 10.14 7.30 7.52
N THR A 704 9.00 6.63 7.67
CA THR A 704 7.69 7.19 7.32
C THR A 704 7.45 8.52 8.02
N GLN A 705 7.63 8.58 9.34
CA GLN A 705 7.42 9.80 10.11
C GLN A 705 8.34 10.96 9.70
N ASP A 706 9.62 10.67 9.46
CA ASP A 706 10.60 11.66 8.98
C ASP A 706 10.24 12.22 7.61
N LEU A 707 9.84 11.34 6.69
CA LEU A 707 9.50 11.69 5.32
C LEU A 707 8.13 12.37 5.21
N ASP A 708 7.18 12.04 6.08
CA ASP A 708 5.87 12.70 6.16
C ASP A 708 5.99 14.12 6.70
N LEU A 709 6.84 14.34 7.72
CA LEU A 709 7.17 15.67 8.22
C LEU A 709 7.93 16.48 7.17
N PHE A 710 8.89 15.86 6.48
CA PHE A 710 9.62 16.50 5.40
C PHE A 710 8.68 16.90 4.25
N GLY A 711 7.96 15.96 3.66
CA GLY A 711 7.11 16.21 2.50
C GLY A 711 5.88 17.07 2.84
N GLY A 712 5.20 16.77 3.95
CA GLY A 712 3.95 17.43 4.33
C GLY A 712 4.11 18.82 4.91
N VAL A 713 5.26 19.13 5.52
CA VAL A 713 5.49 20.39 6.23
C VAL A 713 6.65 21.17 5.63
N ILE A 714 7.86 20.60 5.62
CA ILE A 714 9.08 21.33 5.23
C ILE A 714 9.09 21.65 3.74
N ALA A 715 8.85 20.64 2.90
CA ALA A 715 8.80 20.80 1.46
C ALA A 715 7.72 21.79 1.04
N LYS A 716 6.58 21.77 1.73
CA LYS A 716 5.51 22.74 1.51
C LYS A 716 5.90 24.17 1.89
N GLU A 717 6.55 24.37 3.04
CA GLU A 717 6.98 25.71 3.47
C GLU A 717 7.99 26.31 2.49
N PHE A 718 8.97 25.52 2.06
CA PHE A 718 10.03 25.94 1.13
C PHE A 718 9.72 25.71 -0.35
N GLU A 719 8.49 25.29 -0.67
CA GLU A 719 8.01 24.99 -2.03
C GLU A 719 8.86 23.96 -2.79
N ILE A 720 9.56 23.07 -2.08
CA ILE A 720 10.47 22.06 -2.62
C ILE A 720 9.71 21.08 -3.50
N VAL A 721 10.13 20.93 -4.75
CA VAL A 721 9.53 19.99 -5.72
C VAL A 721 10.39 18.78 -6.03
N VAL A 722 11.67 18.79 -5.60
CA VAL A 722 12.59 17.65 -5.78
C VAL A 722 13.54 17.52 -4.60
N ARG A 723 13.71 16.30 -4.09
CA ARG A 723 14.71 15.94 -3.08
C ARG A 723 15.79 15.08 -3.73
N PHE A 724 17.05 15.52 -3.61
CA PHE A 724 18.21 14.83 -4.13
C PHE A 724 18.94 14.04 -3.03
N ALA A 725 19.44 12.87 -3.38
CA ALA A 725 20.37 12.10 -2.55
C ALA A 725 21.47 11.46 -3.41
N GLY A 726 22.60 11.13 -2.81
CA GLY A 726 23.61 10.30 -3.48
C GLY A 726 23.15 8.85 -3.55
N ASP A 727 23.49 8.16 -4.63
CA ASP A 727 23.34 6.70 -4.73
C ASP A 727 24.16 5.99 -3.63
N GLU A 728 23.57 5.00 -2.98
CA GLU A 728 24.18 4.26 -1.87
C GLU A 728 23.91 2.76 -1.97
N PRO A 729 24.68 2.04 -2.81
CA PRO A 729 24.49 0.60 -2.96
C PRO A 729 25.04 -0.21 -1.78
N GLU A 730 26.05 0.30 -1.06
CA GLU A 730 26.81 -0.47 -0.07
C GLU A 730 26.27 -0.35 1.37
N ASP A 731 25.68 0.79 1.75
CA ASP A 731 25.06 1.00 3.08
C ASP A 731 23.57 0.64 3.02
N ALA A 732 23.21 -0.43 3.72
CA ALA A 732 21.86 -1.00 3.70
C ALA A 732 20.79 -0.10 4.31
N VAL A 733 21.13 0.71 5.30
CA VAL A 733 20.17 1.58 5.99
C VAL A 733 19.92 2.83 5.15
N THR A 734 20.96 3.41 4.56
CA THR A 734 20.80 4.54 3.63
C THR A 734 20.10 4.11 2.34
N ARG A 735 20.35 2.90 1.83
CA ARG A 735 19.61 2.34 0.70
C ARG A 735 18.11 2.17 1.00
N GLN A 736 17.76 1.65 2.17
CA GLN A 736 16.35 1.55 2.61
C GLN A 736 15.70 2.92 2.72
N TYR A 737 16.42 3.92 3.27
CA TYR A 737 15.94 5.30 3.34
C TYR A 737 15.70 5.90 1.94
N ASN A 738 16.61 5.70 0.99
CA ASN A 738 16.42 6.12 -0.40
C ASN A 738 15.22 5.44 -1.07
N GLN A 739 15.02 4.14 -0.82
CA GLN A 739 13.85 3.40 -1.31
C GLN A 739 12.54 3.97 -0.74
N GLN A 740 12.52 4.31 0.55
CA GLN A 740 11.35 4.92 1.19
C GLN A 740 11.12 6.36 0.75
N MET A 741 12.18 7.15 0.51
CA MET A 741 12.04 8.47 -0.13
C MET A 741 11.39 8.36 -1.50
N LYS A 742 11.80 7.35 -2.29
CA LYS A 742 11.24 7.09 -3.61
C LYS A 742 9.75 6.74 -3.58
N SER A 743 9.27 6.10 -2.52
CA SER A 743 7.85 5.74 -2.36
C SER A 743 7.01 6.83 -1.70
N ILE A 744 7.52 7.52 -0.68
CA ILE A 744 6.73 8.42 0.19
C ILE A 744 6.72 9.86 -0.32
N LEU A 745 7.85 10.42 -0.75
CA LEU A 745 7.93 11.83 -1.12
C LEU A 745 7.03 12.25 -2.29
N PRO A 746 6.81 11.40 -3.32
CA PRO A 746 5.87 11.72 -4.40
C PRO A 746 4.44 12.02 -3.89
N VAL A 747 4.02 11.42 -2.77
CA VAL A 747 2.70 11.68 -2.13
C VAL A 747 2.50 13.15 -1.76
N TYR A 748 3.60 13.89 -1.57
CA TYR A 748 3.62 15.30 -1.22
C TYR A 748 3.95 16.22 -2.41
N GLY A 749 4.03 15.66 -3.62
CA GLY A 749 4.46 16.41 -4.82
C GLY A 749 5.96 16.64 -4.89
N VAL A 750 6.77 15.87 -4.15
CA VAL A 750 8.23 15.97 -4.13
C VAL A 750 8.84 14.80 -4.89
N GLU A 751 9.49 15.06 -6.02
CA GLU A 751 10.25 14.05 -6.76
C GLU A 751 11.48 13.61 -5.97
N PHE A 752 11.81 12.32 -5.97
CA PHE A 752 13.08 11.84 -5.43
C PHE A 752 14.06 11.52 -6.57
N MET A 753 15.25 12.12 -6.54
CA MET A 753 16.28 11.93 -7.56
C MET A 753 17.62 11.50 -6.96
N GLU A 754 18.09 10.32 -7.35
CA GLU A 754 19.41 9.82 -6.96
C GLU A 754 20.50 10.29 -7.92
N ILE A 755 21.59 10.82 -7.37
CA ILE A 755 22.77 11.26 -8.11
C ILE A 755 23.88 10.21 -7.96
N PRO A 756 24.41 9.66 -9.07
CA PRO A 756 25.50 8.67 -9.01
C PRO A 756 26.73 9.21 -8.28
N ARG A 757 27.33 8.42 -7.39
CA ARG A 757 28.48 8.85 -6.59
C ARG A 757 29.73 9.13 -7.44
N LYS A 758 30.43 10.24 -7.11
CA LYS A 758 31.76 10.55 -7.65
C LYS A 758 32.81 9.56 -7.15
N LYS A 759 33.57 8.98 -8.08
CA LYS A 759 34.66 8.03 -7.81
C LYS A 759 36.02 8.68 -8.14
N ILE A 760 37.03 8.43 -7.31
CA ILE A 760 38.44 8.73 -7.60
C ILE A 760 39.19 7.40 -7.60
N ALA A 761 39.91 7.09 -8.69
CA ALA A 761 40.62 5.82 -8.87
C ALA A 761 39.75 4.57 -8.58
N GLY A 762 38.47 4.61 -8.99
CA GLY A 762 37.52 3.51 -8.81
C GLY A 762 36.86 3.40 -7.43
N LYS A 763 37.31 4.17 -6.41
CA LYS A 763 36.72 4.19 -5.07
C LYS A 763 35.83 5.42 -4.88
N ALA A 764 34.68 5.24 -4.23
CA ALA A 764 33.81 6.36 -3.85
C ALA A 764 34.50 7.25 -2.80
N ILE A 765 34.32 8.56 -2.92
CA ILE A 765 34.81 9.51 -1.90
C ILE A 765 33.90 9.39 -0.67
N SER A 766 34.44 8.90 0.45
CA SER A 766 33.67 8.74 1.70
C SER A 766 34.21 9.62 2.82
N ALA A 767 33.29 10.23 3.57
CA ALA A 767 33.59 10.97 4.79
C ALA A 767 34.19 10.06 5.89
N SER A 768 33.82 8.77 5.93
CA SER A 768 34.41 7.81 6.89
C SER A 768 35.90 7.59 6.65
N SER A 769 36.35 7.60 5.39
CA SER A 769 37.78 7.51 5.05
C SER A 769 38.56 8.73 5.54
N VAL A 770 37.98 9.94 5.44
CA VAL A 770 38.60 11.16 5.97
C VAL A 770 38.83 11.05 7.48
N ARG A 771 37.81 10.64 8.24
CA ARG A 771 37.93 10.43 9.69
C ARG A 771 39.00 9.41 10.05
N LYS A 772 39.10 8.33 9.28
CA LYS A 772 40.14 7.31 9.44
C LYS A 772 41.54 7.90 9.25
N TYR A 773 41.78 8.62 8.14
CA TYR A 773 43.08 9.24 7.87
C TYR A 773 43.47 10.31 8.89
N ILE A 774 42.51 11.07 9.42
CA ILE A 774 42.78 12.01 10.52
C ILE A 774 43.25 11.27 11.77
N LYS A 775 42.59 10.15 12.14
CA LYS A 775 43.02 9.32 13.28
C LYS A 775 44.42 8.71 13.08
N GLU A 776 44.73 8.34 11.84
CA GLU A 776 46.02 7.76 11.43
C GLU A 776 47.10 8.82 11.17
N GLN A 777 46.77 10.13 11.26
CA GLN A 777 47.66 11.27 10.96
C GLN A 777 48.17 11.32 9.51
N GLU A 778 47.45 10.69 8.59
CA GLU A 778 47.75 10.64 7.15
C GLU A 778 47.16 11.86 6.42
N TYR A 779 47.58 13.07 6.81
CA TYR A 779 46.98 14.33 6.33
C TYR A 779 47.09 14.53 4.82
N GLY A 780 48.13 13.97 4.18
CA GLY A 780 48.27 13.99 2.72
C GLY A 780 47.10 13.34 1.99
N GLU A 781 46.54 12.26 2.54
CA GLU A 781 45.36 11.58 1.96
C GLU A 781 44.07 12.37 2.21
N VAL A 782 43.96 13.04 3.37
CA VAL A 782 42.82 13.94 3.66
C VAL A 782 42.71 15.03 2.59
N ARG A 783 43.84 15.63 2.18
CA ARG A 783 43.91 16.69 1.16
C ARG A 783 43.34 16.26 -0.20
N LYS A 784 43.42 14.97 -0.52
CA LYS A 784 42.88 14.43 -1.78
C LYS A 784 41.35 14.35 -1.76
N LEU A 785 40.74 14.18 -0.58
CA LEU A 785 39.30 13.90 -0.42
C LEU A 785 38.44 15.14 -0.14
N VAL A 786 39.02 16.22 0.39
CA VAL A 786 38.30 17.46 0.74
C VAL A 786 38.77 18.66 -0.09
N LEU A 787 37.99 19.73 -0.12
CA LEU A 787 38.36 20.98 -0.79
C LEU A 787 39.50 21.70 -0.06
N PRO A 788 40.31 22.54 -0.72
CA PRO A 788 41.41 23.26 -0.08
C PRO A 788 40.98 24.06 1.15
N GLN A 789 39.86 24.78 1.08
CA GLN A 789 39.33 25.58 2.19
C GLN A 789 38.92 24.71 3.38
N VAL A 790 38.30 23.56 3.10
CA VAL A 790 37.91 22.59 4.14
C VAL A 790 39.14 21.88 4.72
N TYR A 791 40.17 21.64 3.91
CA TYR A 791 41.44 21.10 4.39
C TYR A 791 42.14 22.08 5.35
N ASP A 792 42.17 23.36 4.99
CA ASP A 792 42.76 24.40 5.84
C ASP A 792 42.02 24.53 7.17
N TYR A 793 40.68 24.46 7.16
CA TYR A 793 39.85 24.41 8.36
C TYR A 793 40.16 23.18 9.23
N LEU A 794 40.20 21.98 8.63
CA LEU A 794 40.54 20.75 9.35
C LEU A 794 41.97 20.79 9.92
N ARG A 795 42.92 21.39 9.19
CA ARG A 795 44.30 21.55 9.65
C ARG A 795 44.38 22.45 10.89
N GLU A 796 43.63 23.54 10.91
CA GLU A 796 43.65 24.50 12.00
C GLU A 796 43.07 23.92 13.30
N TYR A 797 41.97 23.17 13.22
CA TYR A 797 41.21 22.74 14.40
C TYR A 797 41.35 21.26 14.78
N TYR A 798 41.76 20.39 13.84
CA TYR A 798 41.66 18.93 14.02
C TYR A 798 42.94 18.14 13.72
N PHE A 799 43.96 18.76 13.12
CA PHE A 799 45.25 18.10 12.92
C PHE A 799 46.15 18.36 14.14
N LYS A 800 46.88 17.33 14.54
CA LYS A 800 47.88 17.38 15.61
C LYS A 800 49.23 17.85 15.12
#